data_AF-A0AA36JNU7-F1
#
_entry.id   AF-A0AA36JNU7-F1
#
_cell.length_a   1.000
_cell.length_b   1.000
_cell.length_c   1.000
_cell.angle_alpha   90.00
_cell.angle_beta   90.00
_cell.angle_gamma   90.00
#
_symmetry.space_group_name_H-M   'P 1'
#
loop_
_entity.id
_entity.type
_entity.pdbx_description
1 polymer ?
#
loop_
_entity_poly.entity_id
_entity_poly.type
_entity_poly.pdbx_seq_one_letter_code
_entity_poly.pdbx_strand_id
1 'polypeptide(L)'
;MTRCASAGTMGAAAGGAAGAALGFLAGIIPAPLTWGLSVPVNAGIGSIGGMLMGGAGGLVCQSLDVLEIEAVQGSGTHRDLDTARTAASSAPGVLVKFSPMNDDSPQESSNEVALYALKGGLALGSVGASCGSALGGVVGAAVGLPPALLTMGLSIPFCATVGSGLGLCLGTAAGGSVGLLAGGLLGRRKATDCAPGGTPSFFPPRSLGLLMLAAADPWEPMTAECGVHMLQTQAGAKTRQAKGARPWHSRNFIGAGWHRHGMFLNHELVSSVFLGLGAPISDIGMVEEPCYEGTCWNVEAPIRMFTANLGRELLQKERQAAASGSRSLRVAGIMRNPLDMVASGYCYHHAGHELFDRVIDVPKIMTLDPAKGTAFFAQQQLEIRSLPEARRRSRSQFPASCLPLCPPLVSAPAFPSSPKKCQAPGKGTRYAESSGGGGDLEDVPRLLPTVRRMSEVLQHPADDVHAAPFERLTESSESFDREVGKLLDFWFEDLSPEERTAAMQAAQTADGHRTSIRESRRGDVECVRLAREAVKEMPREVLEEYYSHQRKLGSLGLLILAAADPLEPMGTECGVHMLQTQAFGKPGARQPRAPWEARSFIAAAWHKSGVWLALDLLSTVFFALGAGESDIGLIEEPSYFGFRAQNVAAPIRSFVDNLGLELLQKERASAAKKARSLRVAAIVRNPLDMVASGYCYHHAGNEKLNVMFAGQNALPVLMTMDPFNGTAFYAKRLLPLVRMMSEVFEHQAKDVLALSFERLTESSESFDQEVGKLLDFWFEDLLAPDQRRIALEAAQGADEHRNSQRENAPDPAEKMTHQDRNYAEDRQNHGSDPECIRIAREALKAMPREVLDEYYSHQRKLGYPVG
;
A
#
# COMPACT_ATOMS: atom_id res chain seq x y z
N MET A 1 31.16 18.62 17.12
CA MET A 1 31.13 20.10 17.26
C MET A 1 30.25 20.80 16.21
N THR A 2 30.51 20.70 14.90
CA THR A 2 29.69 21.39 13.86
C THR A 2 28.25 20.88 13.76
N ARG A 3 28.00 19.58 14.01
CA ARG A 3 26.65 18.99 14.07
C ARG A 3 25.84 19.40 15.32
N CYS A 4 26.52 19.76 16.41
CA CYS A 4 25.89 20.20 17.67
C CYS A 4 25.52 21.68 17.63
N ALA A 5 26.32 22.50 16.95
CA ALA A 5 25.97 23.88 16.65
C ALA A 5 24.68 23.97 15.83
N SER A 6 24.51 23.09 14.81
CA SER A 6 23.29 23.05 13.99
C SER A 6 22.05 22.59 14.75
N ALA A 7 22.18 21.60 15.65
CA ALA A 7 21.07 21.10 16.46
C ALA A 7 20.63 22.13 17.52
N GLY A 8 21.58 22.83 18.16
CA GLY A 8 21.29 23.94 19.08
C GLY A 8 20.61 25.11 18.38
N THR A 9 21.05 25.48 17.17
CA THR A 9 20.40 26.53 16.38
C THR A 9 19.02 26.13 15.87
N MET A 10 18.79 24.84 15.53
CA MET A 10 17.47 24.35 15.14
C MET A 10 16.51 24.29 16.32
N GLY A 11 16.96 23.89 17.52
CA GLY A 11 16.14 23.92 18.73
C GLY A 11 15.76 25.34 19.16
N ALA A 12 16.70 26.30 19.07
CA ALA A 12 16.43 27.71 19.31
C ALA A 12 15.47 28.31 18.26
N ALA A 13 15.61 27.92 16.99
CA ALA A 13 14.71 28.36 15.92
C ALA A 13 13.30 27.77 16.04
N ALA A 14 13.17 26.49 16.39
CA ALA A 14 11.88 25.84 16.60
C ALA A 14 11.17 26.38 17.86
N GLY A 15 11.90 26.60 18.95
CA GLY A 15 11.38 27.27 20.15
C GLY A 15 10.98 28.72 19.89
N GLY A 16 11.77 29.46 19.11
CA GLY A 16 11.44 30.82 18.67
C GLY A 16 10.19 30.87 17.77
N ALA A 17 10.04 29.92 16.85
CA ALA A 17 8.88 29.82 15.96
C ALA A 17 7.59 29.45 16.71
N ALA A 18 7.65 28.50 17.65
CA ALA A 18 6.52 28.15 18.51
C ALA A 18 6.14 29.29 19.45
N GLY A 19 7.12 30.00 20.02
CA GLY A 19 6.90 31.20 20.84
C GLY A 19 6.29 32.36 20.04
N ALA A 20 6.72 32.57 18.80
CA ALA A 20 6.15 33.56 17.90
C ALA A 20 4.71 33.22 17.49
N ALA A 21 4.41 31.94 17.22
CA ALA A 21 3.06 31.49 16.88
C ALA A 21 2.07 31.65 18.04
N LEU A 22 2.50 31.32 19.28
CA LEU A 22 1.70 31.52 20.48
C LEU A 22 1.53 33.01 20.83
N GLY A 23 2.56 33.83 20.62
CA GLY A 23 2.48 35.28 20.75
C GLY A 23 1.52 35.93 19.74
N PHE A 24 1.44 35.38 18.53
CA PHE A 24 0.51 35.84 17.50
C PHE A 24 -0.94 35.46 17.81
N LEU A 25 -1.18 34.26 18.36
CA LEU A 25 -2.51 33.82 18.80
C LEU A 25 -3.01 34.60 20.03
N ALA A 26 -2.11 34.98 20.94
CA ALA A 26 -2.44 35.83 22.08
C ALA A 26 -2.79 37.29 21.67
N GLY A 27 -2.33 37.74 20.50
CA GLY A 27 -2.64 39.06 19.92
C GLY A 27 -4.06 39.21 19.37
N ILE A 28 -4.88 38.15 19.36
CA ILE A 28 -6.24 38.15 18.82
C ILE A 28 -7.29 38.58 19.88
N ILE A 29 -6.90 38.80 21.14
CA ILE A 29 -7.78 39.37 22.16
C ILE A 29 -7.80 40.91 22.01
N PRO A 30 -8.98 41.57 21.95
CA PRO A 30 -9.07 43.00 21.65
C PRO A 30 -8.33 43.86 22.68
N ALA A 31 -7.64 44.88 22.17
CA ALA A 31 -6.74 45.80 22.86
C ALA A 31 -7.28 46.65 24.04
N PRO A 32 -8.60 46.80 24.35
CA PRO A 32 -9.00 47.69 25.44
C PRO A 32 -8.63 47.22 26.86
N LEU A 33 -8.20 45.96 27.05
CA LEU A 33 -8.04 45.38 28.39
C LEU A 33 -6.59 45.23 28.88
N THR A 34 -5.57 45.51 28.06
CA THR A 34 -4.16 45.19 28.41
C THR A 34 -3.22 46.38 28.60
N TRP A 35 -3.73 47.62 28.62
CA TRP A 35 -2.98 48.85 28.99
C TRP A 35 -1.55 48.93 28.42
N GLY A 36 -1.37 48.54 27.15
CA GLY A 36 -0.11 48.73 26.41
C GLY A 36 1.11 47.91 26.86
N LEU A 37 0.98 46.96 27.80
CA LEU A 37 2.10 46.17 28.35
C LEU A 37 2.28 44.77 27.72
N SER A 38 1.44 44.38 26.77
CA SER A 38 1.40 43.00 26.23
C SER A 38 2.58 42.64 25.32
N VAL A 39 3.13 43.59 24.57
CA VAL A 39 4.20 43.31 23.58
C VAL A 39 5.57 43.07 24.24
N PRO A 40 6.05 43.87 25.22
CA PRO A 40 7.34 43.61 25.87
C PRO A 40 7.35 42.33 26.72
N VAL A 41 6.24 42.01 27.38
CA VAL A 41 6.12 40.84 28.27
C VAL A 41 6.06 39.54 27.46
N ASN A 42 5.31 39.51 26.35
CA ASN A 42 5.24 38.34 25.49
C ASN A 42 6.57 38.06 24.75
N ALA A 43 7.31 39.10 24.35
CA ALA A 43 8.65 38.95 23.79
C ALA A 43 9.68 38.42 24.82
N GLY A 44 9.54 38.80 26.09
CA GLY A 44 10.34 38.26 27.19
C GLY A 44 10.07 36.78 27.46
N ILE A 45 8.80 36.37 27.46
CA ILE A 45 8.39 34.97 27.67
C ILE A 45 8.92 34.05 26.55
N GLY A 46 8.83 34.47 25.29
CA GLY A 46 9.39 33.73 24.15
C GLY A 46 10.91 33.57 24.24
N SER A 47 11.61 34.59 24.73
CA SER A 47 13.08 34.55 24.89
C SER A 47 13.51 33.62 26.02
N ILE A 48 12.80 33.62 27.16
CA ILE A 48 13.08 32.72 28.29
C ILE A 48 12.77 31.27 27.94
N GLY A 49 11.65 31.02 27.25
CA GLY A 49 11.30 29.68 26.74
C GLY A 49 12.32 29.14 25.73
N GLY A 50 12.82 30.00 24.83
CA GLY A 50 13.89 29.65 23.89
C GLY A 50 15.23 29.32 24.58
N MET A 51 15.60 30.06 25.63
CA MET A 51 16.82 29.78 26.40
C MET A 51 16.72 28.47 27.19
N LEU A 52 15.56 28.16 27.78
CA LEU A 52 15.37 26.91 28.53
C LEU A 52 15.36 25.67 27.62
N MET A 53 14.69 25.75 26.47
CA MET A 53 14.67 24.66 25.47
C MET A 53 16.02 24.46 24.79
N GLY A 54 16.74 25.56 24.47
CA GLY A 54 18.09 25.51 23.92
C GLY A 54 19.12 24.93 24.91
N GLY A 55 19.01 25.27 26.19
CA GLY A 55 19.85 24.72 27.25
C GLY A 55 19.66 23.21 27.47
N ALA A 56 18.40 22.75 27.48
CA ALA A 56 18.07 21.33 27.61
C ALA A 56 18.55 20.50 26.41
N GLY A 57 18.37 21.00 25.18
CA GLY A 57 18.87 20.35 23.96
C GLY A 57 20.41 20.29 23.90
N GLY A 58 21.09 21.33 24.39
CA GLY A 58 22.54 21.36 24.51
C GLY A 58 23.09 20.35 25.52
N LEU A 59 22.44 20.20 26.67
CA LEU A 59 22.79 19.20 27.70
C LEU A 59 22.60 17.76 27.22
N VAL A 60 21.55 17.47 26.45
CA VAL A 60 21.32 16.16 25.84
C VAL A 60 22.38 15.85 24.78
N CYS A 61 22.73 16.79 23.91
CA CYS A 61 23.79 16.60 22.91
C CYS A 61 25.18 16.42 23.55
N GLN A 62 25.52 17.20 24.58
CA GLN A 62 26.78 17.05 25.31
C GLN A 62 26.88 15.70 26.03
N SER A 63 25.77 15.23 26.61
CA SER A 63 25.74 13.93 27.30
C SER A 63 25.87 12.74 26.34
N LEU A 64 25.34 12.86 25.11
CA LEU A 64 25.45 11.83 24.07
C LEU A 64 26.84 11.82 23.41
N ASP A 65 27.42 12.99 23.13
CA ASP A 65 28.79 13.11 22.57
C ASP A 65 29.85 12.51 23.53
N VAL A 66 29.71 12.73 24.85
CA VAL A 66 30.63 12.16 25.85
C VAL A 66 30.56 10.62 25.86
N LEU A 67 29.35 10.05 25.74
CA LEU A 67 29.16 8.59 25.69
C LEU A 67 29.61 7.95 24.37
N GLU A 68 29.59 8.68 23.26
CA GLU A 68 30.01 8.19 21.94
C GLU A 68 31.54 8.23 21.77
N ILE A 69 32.21 9.24 22.32
CA ILE A 69 33.68 9.37 22.29
C ILE A 69 34.37 8.26 23.13
N GLU A 70 33.78 7.87 24.26
CA GLU A 70 34.34 6.83 25.13
C GLU A 70 34.10 5.40 24.61
N ALA A 71 33.03 5.16 23.84
CA ALA A 71 32.75 3.86 23.22
C ALA A 71 33.70 3.53 22.04
N VAL A 72 34.38 4.52 21.47
CA VAL A 72 35.29 4.36 20.31
C VAL A 72 36.74 4.09 20.74
N GLN A 73 37.12 4.33 22.00
CA GLN A 73 38.45 4.01 22.52
C GLN A 73 38.41 2.79 23.45
N GLY A 74 38.53 1.61 22.86
CA GLY A 74 38.58 0.33 23.58
C GLY A 74 39.83 0.17 24.45
N SER A 75 39.75 0.58 25.71
CA SER A 75 40.51 -0.03 26.83
C SER A 75 39.95 0.49 28.17
N GLY A 76 38.85 -0.10 28.65
CA GLY A 76 38.28 0.25 29.95
C GLY A 76 39.15 -0.30 31.08
N THR A 77 39.64 0.57 31.97
CA THR A 77 40.28 0.17 33.22
C THR A 77 39.35 0.49 34.40
N HIS A 78 39.61 -0.11 35.56
CA HIS A 78 38.80 -0.04 36.78
C HIS A 78 38.45 1.40 37.29
N ARG A 79 39.07 2.45 36.72
CA ARG A 79 38.81 3.87 36.99
C ARG A 79 37.53 4.41 36.35
N ASP A 80 37.06 3.80 35.27
CA ASP A 80 35.97 4.35 34.44
C ASP A 80 34.59 4.17 35.10
N LEU A 81 34.45 3.13 35.94
CA LEU A 81 33.24 2.85 36.72
C LEU A 81 33.03 3.84 37.88
N ASP A 82 34.11 4.36 38.47
CA ASP A 82 34.03 5.31 39.58
C ASP A 82 33.58 6.70 39.08
N THR A 83 33.96 7.09 37.87
CA THR A 83 33.48 8.35 37.24
C THR A 83 31.98 8.30 36.96
N ALA A 84 31.48 7.19 36.41
CA ALA A 84 30.04 6.98 36.19
C ALA A 84 29.24 6.92 37.50
N ARG A 85 29.79 6.28 38.55
CA ARG A 85 29.22 6.30 39.92
C ARG A 85 29.16 7.69 40.51
N THR A 86 30.20 8.49 40.30
CA THR A 86 30.31 9.86 40.83
C THR A 86 29.29 10.78 40.16
N ALA A 87 29.12 10.68 38.84
CA ALA A 87 28.09 11.41 38.09
C ALA A 87 26.66 11.04 38.53
N ALA A 88 26.38 9.74 38.74
CA ALA A 88 25.08 9.28 39.25
C ALA A 88 24.80 9.73 40.70
N SER A 89 25.83 9.87 41.54
CA SER A 89 25.69 10.31 42.94
C SER A 89 25.43 11.81 43.12
N SER A 90 25.69 12.63 42.09
CA SER A 90 25.44 14.09 42.12
C SER A 90 24.00 14.51 41.78
N ALA A 91 23.14 13.57 41.38
CA ALA A 91 21.72 13.85 41.11
C ALA A 91 20.89 13.69 42.40
N PRO A 92 20.21 14.73 42.91
CA PRO A 92 19.36 14.59 44.08
C PRO A 92 18.13 13.73 43.76
N GLY A 93 18.07 12.53 44.35
CA GLY A 93 16.83 11.73 44.44
C GLY A 93 16.83 10.33 43.82
N VAL A 94 17.89 9.88 43.14
CA VAL A 94 17.94 8.52 42.54
C VAL A 94 19.15 7.75 43.07
N LEU A 95 19.03 7.21 44.29
CA LEU A 95 20.03 6.32 44.86
C LEU A 95 19.70 4.87 44.44
N VAL A 96 20.22 4.41 43.30
CA VAL A 96 20.16 2.98 42.95
C VAL A 96 21.24 2.25 43.75
N LYS A 97 20.84 1.69 44.91
CA LYS A 97 21.74 0.89 45.75
C LYS A 97 21.87 -0.51 45.15
N PHE A 98 22.93 -0.75 44.38
CA PHE A 98 23.30 -2.10 43.96
C PHE A 98 23.91 -2.86 45.14
N SER A 99 23.33 -4.00 45.51
CA SER A 99 23.92 -4.91 46.49
C SER A 99 25.26 -5.46 45.97
N PRO A 100 26.28 -5.64 46.83
CA PRO A 100 27.52 -6.30 46.42
C PRO A 100 27.23 -7.76 46.04
N MET A 101 27.53 -8.11 44.79
CA MET A 101 27.49 -9.50 44.28
C MET A 101 28.87 -10.14 44.49
N ASN A 102 28.88 -11.38 45.01
CA ASN A 102 30.07 -12.19 45.23
C ASN A 102 30.76 -12.58 43.90
N ASP A 103 32.09 -12.74 43.97
CA ASP A 103 33.06 -12.43 42.92
C ASP A 103 33.46 -13.59 41.97
N ASP A 104 32.55 -14.54 41.67
CA ASP A 104 32.93 -15.77 40.93
C ASP A 104 32.14 -16.04 39.61
N SER A 105 31.63 -15.01 38.92
CA SER A 105 30.93 -15.18 37.62
C SER A 105 31.37 -14.16 36.55
N PRO A 106 31.20 -14.45 35.23
CA PRO A 106 31.75 -13.62 34.15
C PRO A 106 31.19 -12.20 34.20
N GLN A 107 32.02 -11.23 34.63
CA GLN A 107 31.65 -9.81 34.83
C GLN A 107 31.19 -9.09 33.54
N GLU A 108 31.52 -9.63 32.36
CA GLU A 108 31.37 -8.92 31.08
C GLU A 108 29.91 -8.71 30.66
N SER A 109 29.01 -9.69 30.91
CA SER A 109 27.61 -9.60 30.48
C SER A 109 26.76 -8.64 31.34
N SER A 110 27.15 -8.39 32.58
CA SER A 110 26.39 -7.53 33.50
C SER A 110 26.57 -6.04 33.18
N ASN A 111 27.75 -5.66 32.66
CA ASN A 111 28.07 -4.28 32.29
C ASN A 111 27.29 -3.82 31.04
N GLU A 112 27.05 -4.72 30.08
CA GLU A 112 26.27 -4.38 28.89
C GLU A 112 24.79 -4.09 29.22
N VAL A 113 24.16 -4.91 30.07
CA VAL A 113 22.75 -4.71 30.47
C VAL A 113 22.58 -3.38 31.20
N ALA A 114 23.51 -3.04 32.09
CA ALA A 114 23.52 -1.75 32.79
C ALA A 114 23.68 -0.58 31.82
N LEU A 115 24.56 -0.71 30.80
CA LEU A 115 24.79 0.33 29.81
C LEU A 115 23.55 0.58 28.93
N TYR A 116 22.87 -0.46 28.46
CA TYR A 116 21.65 -0.31 27.66
C TYR A 116 20.48 0.24 28.49
N ALA A 117 20.35 -0.17 29.75
CA ALA A 117 19.37 0.41 30.66
C ALA A 117 19.61 1.92 30.84
N LEU A 118 20.86 2.33 31.08
CA LEU A 118 21.22 3.75 31.26
C LEU A 118 20.93 4.58 30.00
N LYS A 119 21.32 4.07 28.81
CA LYS A 119 21.03 4.74 27.53
C LYS A 119 19.53 4.91 27.29
N GLY A 120 18.74 3.86 27.56
CA GLY A 120 17.28 3.92 27.47
C GLY A 120 16.68 4.93 28.45
N GLY A 121 17.15 4.94 29.70
CA GLY A 121 16.72 5.87 30.75
C GLY A 121 16.97 7.34 30.39
N LEU A 122 18.16 7.66 29.86
CA LEU A 122 18.50 9.03 29.45
C LEU A 122 17.67 9.49 28.25
N ALA A 123 17.53 8.65 27.22
CA ALA A 123 16.77 8.98 26.02
C ALA A 123 15.29 9.22 26.34
N LEU A 124 14.61 8.27 26.99
CA LEU A 124 13.19 8.41 27.31
C LEU A 124 12.94 9.41 28.44
N GLY A 125 13.89 9.62 29.34
CA GLY A 125 13.84 10.68 30.36
C GLY A 125 13.77 12.08 29.74
N SER A 126 14.60 12.36 28.72
CA SER A 126 14.57 13.66 28.03
C SER A 126 13.26 13.90 27.27
N VAL A 127 12.73 12.86 26.60
CA VAL A 127 11.45 12.96 25.89
C VAL A 127 10.32 13.20 26.89
N GLY A 128 10.28 12.43 27.97
CA GLY A 128 9.33 12.60 29.07
C GLY A 128 9.39 14.00 29.68
N ALA A 129 10.58 14.55 29.92
CA ALA A 129 10.79 15.90 30.42
C ALA A 129 10.15 16.96 29.50
N SER A 130 10.37 16.85 28.19
CA SER A 130 9.85 17.81 27.20
C SER A 130 8.32 17.78 27.11
N CYS A 131 7.73 16.58 27.00
CA CYS A 131 6.28 16.41 26.95
C CYS A 131 5.63 16.83 28.27
N GLY A 132 6.21 16.42 29.40
CA GLY A 132 5.75 16.78 30.73
C GLY A 132 5.75 18.29 30.96
N SER A 133 6.82 18.99 30.58
CA SER A 133 6.90 20.45 30.69
C SER A 133 5.82 21.15 29.84
N ALA A 134 5.57 20.68 28.62
CA ALA A 134 4.57 21.29 27.74
C ALA A 134 3.14 21.10 28.29
N LEU A 135 2.78 19.86 28.67
CA LEU A 135 1.49 19.54 29.26
C LEU A 135 1.28 20.25 30.60
N GLY A 136 2.30 20.25 31.46
CA GLY A 136 2.28 20.94 32.74
C GLY A 136 2.10 22.45 32.59
N GLY A 137 2.71 23.07 31.57
CA GLY A 137 2.52 24.49 31.26
C GLY A 137 1.10 24.83 30.83
N VAL A 138 0.47 23.99 29.98
CA VAL A 138 -0.92 24.16 29.55
C VAL A 138 -1.88 24.04 30.72
N VAL A 139 -1.74 22.99 31.54
CA VAL A 139 -2.58 22.78 32.72
C VAL A 139 -2.37 23.90 33.74
N GLY A 140 -1.12 24.32 33.97
CA GLY A 140 -0.78 25.43 34.85
C GLY A 140 -1.41 26.75 34.38
N ALA A 141 -1.36 27.05 33.09
CA ALA A 141 -2.01 28.24 32.53
C ALA A 141 -3.53 28.21 32.73
N ALA A 142 -4.17 27.05 32.53
CA ALA A 142 -5.60 26.87 32.74
C ALA A 142 -6.01 27.08 34.21
N VAL A 143 -5.22 26.56 35.17
CA VAL A 143 -5.43 26.79 36.61
C VAL A 143 -5.20 28.25 37.00
N GLY A 144 -4.37 28.98 36.25
CA GLY A 144 -4.13 30.41 36.44
C GLY A 144 -5.26 31.34 35.97
N LEU A 145 -6.26 30.83 35.25
CA LEU A 145 -7.37 31.63 34.70
C LEU A 145 -8.28 32.26 35.78
N PRO A 146 -8.77 31.52 36.81
CA PRO A 146 -9.65 32.11 37.82
C PRO A 146 -9.04 33.32 38.58
N PRO A 147 -7.77 33.28 39.06
CA PRO A 147 -7.16 34.44 39.70
C PRO A 147 -6.66 35.53 38.73
N ALA A 148 -6.76 35.34 37.40
CA ALA A 148 -6.24 36.29 36.43
C ALA A 148 -6.96 37.66 36.52
N LEU A 149 -8.25 37.66 36.86
CA LEU A 149 -9.04 38.88 37.06
C LEU A 149 -8.58 39.70 38.26
N LEU A 150 -8.03 39.05 39.30
CA LEU A 150 -7.58 39.70 40.53
C LEU A 150 -6.11 40.15 40.47
N THR A 151 -5.31 39.49 39.62
CA THR A 151 -3.86 39.71 39.53
C THR A 151 -3.44 40.49 38.28
N MET A 152 -4.39 41.12 37.58
CA MET A 152 -4.16 41.76 36.28
C MET A 152 -3.44 40.82 35.28
N GLY A 153 -3.80 39.53 35.30
CA GLY A 153 -3.26 38.50 34.40
C GLY A 153 -1.92 37.87 34.83
N LEU A 154 -1.27 38.31 35.92
CA LEU A 154 0.01 37.76 36.38
C LEU A 154 -0.06 36.31 36.89
N SER A 155 -1.24 35.84 37.31
CA SER A 155 -1.39 34.45 37.76
C SER A 155 -1.19 33.42 36.65
N ILE A 156 -1.53 33.73 35.40
CA ILE A 156 -1.40 32.80 34.26
C ILE A 156 0.07 32.41 34.01
N PRO A 157 1.03 33.36 33.82
CA PRO A 157 2.43 33.00 33.61
C PRO A 157 3.06 32.35 34.84
N PHE A 158 2.66 32.75 36.06
CA PHE A 158 3.15 32.13 37.29
C PHE A 158 2.72 30.65 37.38
N CYS A 159 1.42 30.37 37.22
CA CYS A 159 0.92 29.00 37.28
C CYS A 159 1.42 28.15 36.10
N ALA A 160 1.60 28.72 34.90
CA ALA A 160 2.21 28.03 33.76
C ALA A 160 3.67 27.64 34.02
N THR A 161 4.45 28.52 34.67
CA THR A 161 5.86 28.24 35.03
C THR A 161 5.94 27.13 36.07
N VAL A 162 5.12 27.21 37.12
CA VAL A 162 5.05 26.18 38.17
C VAL A 162 4.57 24.84 37.58
N GLY A 163 3.53 24.86 36.76
CA GLY A 163 3.01 23.68 36.07
C GLY A 163 4.04 23.04 35.14
N SER A 164 4.79 23.84 34.38
CA SER A 164 5.89 23.36 33.53
C SER A 164 6.99 22.68 34.35
N GLY A 165 7.38 23.26 35.49
CA GLY A 165 8.38 22.68 36.39
C GLY A 165 7.95 21.34 36.97
N LEU A 166 6.71 21.25 37.47
CA LEU A 166 6.16 19.98 37.98
C LEU A 166 6.03 18.93 36.87
N GLY A 167 5.56 19.35 35.69
CA GLY A 167 5.44 18.51 34.52
C GLY A 167 6.79 17.95 34.05
N LEU A 168 7.85 18.77 34.06
CA LEU A 168 9.21 18.35 33.73
C LEU A 168 9.69 17.26 34.69
N CYS A 169 9.52 17.43 36.00
CA CYS A 169 9.94 16.45 37.00
C CYS A 169 9.18 15.12 36.86
N LEU A 170 7.85 15.18 36.73
CA LEU A 170 7.02 13.98 36.55
C LEU A 170 7.31 13.27 35.23
N GLY A 171 7.48 14.04 34.15
CA GLY A 171 7.81 13.53 32.83
C GLY A 171 9.19 12.86 32.81
N THR A 172 10.19 13.45 33.44
CA THR A 172 11.54 12.87 33.56
C THR A 172 11.50 11.56 34.34
N ALA A 173 10.79 11.52 35.46
CA ALA A 173 10.68 10.33 36.30
C ALA A 173 9.96 9.18 35.57
N ALA A 174 8.83 9.46 34.92
CA ALA A 174 8.07 8.46 34.17
C ALA A 174 8.85 7.96 32.95
N GLY A 175 9.39 8.88 32.14
CA GLY A 175 10.18 8.56 30.95
C GLY A 175 11.45 7.80 31.28
N GLY A 176 12.19 8.21 32.32
CA GLY A 176 13.40 7.55 32.77
C GLY A 176 13.14 6.13 33.28
N SER A 177 12.04 5.91 34.01
CA SER A 177 11.65 4.58 34.50
C SER A 177 11.33 3.62 33.36
N VAL A 178 10.54 4.07 32.37
CA VAL A 178 10.23 3.28 31.17
C VAL A 178 11.50 3.00 30.36
N GLY A 179 12.39 3.98 30.24
CA GLY A 179 13.67 3.86 29.54
C GLY A 179 14.62 2.84 30.16
N LEU A 180 14.74 2.86 31.50
CA LEU A 180 15.54 1.87 32.23
C LEU A 180 15.00 0.45 32.02
N LEU A 181 13.68 0.26 32.06
CA LEU A 181 13.05 -1.05 31.84
C LEU A 181 13.22 -1.54 30.40
N ALA A 182 12.93 -0.70 29.41
CA ALA A 182 13.07 -1.05 27.99
C ALA A 182 14.52 -1.34 27.62
N GLY A 183 15.46 -0.49 28.06
CA GLY A 183 16.89 -0.69 27.85
C GLY A 183 17.43 -1.94 28.52
N GLY A 184 16.99 -2.25 29.73
CA GLY A 184 17.36 -3.48 30.44
C GLY A 184 16.85 -4.76 29.76
N LEU A 185 15.64 -4.73 29.20
CA LEU A 185 15.09 -5.86 28.42
C LEU A 185 15.86 -6.08 27.11
N LEU A 186 16.25 -5.00 26.43
CA LEU A 186 17.07 -5.07 25.21
C LEU A 186 18.47 -5.60 25.50
N GLY A 187 19.11 -5.14 26.58
CA GLY A 187 20.41 -5.63 27.02
C GLY A 187 20.39 -7.13 27.32
N ARG A 188 19.33 -7.64 27.98
CA ARG A 188 19.20 -9.07 28.27
C ARG A 188 19.08 -9.95 27.03
N ARG A 189 18.35 -9.51 25.99
CA ARG A 189 18.23 -10.27 24.73
C ARG A 189 19.58 -10.44 24.05
N LYS A 190 20.37 -9.37 23.99
CA LYS A 190 21.71 -9.41 23.38
C LYS A 190 22.65 -10.35 24.16
N ALA A 191 22.57 -10.35 25.50
CA ALA A 191 23.33 -11.27 26.33
C ALA A 191 22.92 -12.75 26.14
N THR A 192 21.63 -13.03 25.86
CA THR A 192 21.16 -14.41 25.62
C THR A 192 21.48 -14.94 24.23
N ASP A 193 21.62 -14.06 23.23
CA ASP A 193 21.91 -14.46 21.85
C ASP A 193 23.39 -14.83 21.62
N CYS A 194 24.28 -14.52 22.59
CA CYS A 194 25.72 -14.80 22.50
C CYS A 194 26.19 -16.04 23.27
N ALA A 195 25.30 -16.84 23.88
CA ALA A 195 25.69 -18.07 24.59
C ALA A 195 25.64 -19.30 23.66
N PRO A 196 26.78 -19.86 23.21
CA PRO A 196 26.77 -21.08 22.42
C PRO A 196 26.46 -22.30 23.33
N GLY A 197 25.28 -22.89 23.17
CA GLY A 197 25.01 -24.28 23.61
C GLY A 197 23.98 -24.52 24.73
N GLY A 198 23.22 -23.54 25.20
CA GLY A 198 22.20 -23.74 26.25
C GLY A 198 20.77 -23.87 25.71
N THR A 199 20.08 -24.98 25.99
CA THR A 199 18.63 -25.11 25.77
C THR A 199 17.84 -24.06 26.55
N PRO A 200 16.81 -23.41 25.98
CA PRO A 200 16.08 -22.35 26.65
C PRO A 200 15.17 -22.91 27.76
N SER A 201 15.56 -22.74 29.01
CA SER A 201 14.71 -22.97 30.18
C SER A 201 13.69 -21.84 30.31
N PHE A 202 12.44 -22.13 29.96
CA PHE A 202 11.29 -21.25 30.14
C PHE A 202 11.01 -21.06 31.65
N PHE A 203 11.28 -19.88 32.21
CA PHE A 203 10.77 -19.47 33.52
C PHE A 203 9.44 -18.69 33.35
N PRO A 204 8.34 -19.07 34.01
CA PRO A 204 7.06 -18.37 33.87
C PRO A 204 7.03 -17.05 34.66
N PRO A 205 6.37 -15.99 34.15
CA PRO A 205 6.27 -14.71 34.84
C PRO A 205 5.10 -14.74 35.83
N ARG A 206 5.35 -15.07 37.10
CA ARG A 206 4.32 -14.96 38.17
C ARG A 206 4.57 -13.83 39.17
N SER A 207 5.73 -13.20 39.17
CA SER A 207 6.12 -12.22 40.21
C SER A 207 6.14 -10.75 39.76
N LEU A 208 5.90 -10.43 38.48
CA LEU A 208 5.92 -9.04 38.01
C LEU A 208 4.61 -8.27 38.28
N GLY A 209 3.49 -8.96 38.50
CA GLY A 209 2.18 -8.33 38.72
C GLY A 209 1.99 -7.71 40.11
N LEU A 210 2.85 -8.06 41.08
CA LEU A 210 2.66 -7.63 42.47
C LEU A 210 3.37 -6.31 42.83
N LEU A 211 4.26 -5.80 41.98
CA LEU A 211 4.99 -4.55 42.26
C LEU A 211 4.26 -3.29 41.76
N MET A 212 3.22 -3.44 40.93
CA MET A 212 2.44 -2.32 40.35
C MET A 212 1.29 -1.85 41.26
N LEU A 213 0.93 -2.60 42.30
CA LEU A 213 -0.28 -2.37 43.11
C LEU A 213 -0.04 -1.71 44.49
N ALA A 214 1.21 -1.45 44.88
CA ALA A 214 1.53 -0.94 46.23
C ALA A 214 1.74 0.58 46.30
N ALA A 215 1.46 1.34 45.24
CA ALA A 215 1.63 2.80 45.23
C ALA A 215 0.46 3.52 44.53
N ALA A 216 -0.76 3.32 45.01
CA ALA A 216 -1.87 4.24 44.76
C ALA A 216 -2.96 4.05 45.81
N ASP A 217 -3.16 5.08 46.64
CA ASP A 217 -4.38 5.33 47.42
C ASP A 217 -5.01 6.64 46.87
N PRO A 218 -6.29 6.95 47.12
CA PRO A 218 -7.29 6.92 46.03
C PRO A 218 -7.76 8.32 45.61
N TRP A 219 -7.59 8.66 44.33
CA TRP A 219 -8.42 9.64 43.61
C TRP A 219 -8.69 9.09 42.18
N GLU A 220 -9.93 9.31 41.71
CA GLU A 220 -10.58 8.66 40.56
C GLU A 220 -9.80 8.64 39.22
N PRO A 221 -10.06 7.67 38.32
CA PRO A 221 -9.28 7.49 37.10
C PRO A 221 -9.87 8.27 35.91
N MET A 222 -9.02 9.03 35.21
CA MET A 222 -9.24 9.43 33.82
C MET A 222 -8.03 9.04 32.97
N THR A 223 -8.34 8.67 31.73
CA THR A 223 -7.73 7.62 30.89
C THR A 223 -6.44 8.00 30.17
N ALA A 224 -5.55 7.02 30.00
CA ALA A 224 -4.45 7.02 29.03
C ALA A 224 -4.69 5.91 27.98
N GLU A 225 -5.18 6.27 26.79
CA GLU A 225 -5.45 5.36 25.68
C GLU A 225 -4.54 5.67 24.48
N CYS A 226 -3.62 4.76 24.18
CA CYS A 226 -3.08 4.54 22.83
C CYS A 226 -2.20 3.28 22.74
N GLY A 227 -1.53 2.88 23.83
CA GLY A 227 -0.63 1.71 23.83
C GLY A 227 -1.29 0.36 24.08
N VAL A 228 -2.52 0.33 24.62
CA VAL A 228 -3.17 -0.89 25.14
C VAL A 228 -4.04 -1.61 24.08
N HIS A 229 -4.49 -0.90 23.05
CA HIS A 229 -5.48 -1.41 22.08
C HIS A 229 -4.99 -2.56 21.18
N MET A 230 -3.70 -2.62 20.84
CA MET A 230 -3.18 -3.66 19.94
C MET A 230 -2.94 -5.01 20.65
N LEU A 231 -2.76 -4.99 21.98
CA LEU A 231 -2.55 -6.21 22.79
C LEU A 231 -3.87 -6.80 23.30
N GLN A 232 -4.90 -5.99 23.55
CA GLN A 232 -6.22 -6.48 23.96
C GLN A 232 -7.02 -7.16 22.82
N THR A 233 -6.89 -6.67 21.58
CA THR A 233 -7.56 -7.25 20.40
C THR A 233 -7.06 -8.65 20.08
N GLN A 234 -5.75 -8.92 20.22
CA GLN A 234 -5.20 -10.28 20.08
C GLN A 234 -5.57 -11.24 21.23
N ALA A 235 -5.82 -10.70 22.44
CA ALA A 235 -6.21 -11.51 23.59
C ALA A 235 -7.68 -11.95 23.50
N GLY A 236 -8.59 -11.10 23.03
CA GLY A 236 -10.01 -11.42 22.82
C GLY A 236 -10.29 -12.37 21.65
N ALA A 237 -9.51 -12.28 20.56
CA ALA A 237 -9.65 -13.19 19.41
C ALA A 237 -9.21 -14.64 19.74
N LYS A 238 -8.31 -14.83 20.72
CA LYS A 238 -7.83 -16.15 21.14
C LYS A 238 -8.81 -16.90 22.04
N THR A 239 -9.65 -16.20 22.81
CA THR A 239 -10.60 -16.83 23.74
C THR A 239 -11.79 -17.51 23.06
N ARG A 240 -12.14 -17.16 21.80
CA ARG A 240 -13.21 -17.83 21.02
C ARG A 240 -12.72 -18.97 20.13
N GLN A 241 -11.41 -19.15 19.96
CA GLN A 241 -10.83 -20.28 19.20
C GLN A 241 -11.21 -21.65 19.82
N ALA A 242 -11.82 -21.66 21.00
CA ALA A 242 -12.17 -22.86 21.73
C ALA A 242 -13.61 -23.38 21.55
N LYS A 243 -14.61 -22.74 20.88
CA LYS A 243 -15.96 -23.38 20.80
C LYS A 243 -17.05 -22.92 19.80
N GLY A 244 -16.84 -21.96 18.88
CA GLY A 244 -17.89 -21.55 17.94
C GLY A 244 -17.44 -21.50 16.48
N ALA A 245 -18.26 -22.00 15.56
CA ALA A 245 -18.06 -21.75 14.13
C ALA A 245 -18.23 -20.24 13.86
N ARG A 246 -17.32 -19.65 13.08
CA ARG A 246 -17.39 -18.23 12.73
C ARG A 246 -18.59 -17.95 11.80
N PRO A 247 -19.18 -16.74 11.82
CA PRO A 247 -20.38 -16.44 11.05
C PRO A 247 -20.29 -16.74 9.54
N TRP A 248 -19.12 -16.53 8.93
CA TRP A 248 -18.88 -16.80 7.50
C TRP A 248 -18.60 -18.26 7.16
N HIS A 249 -18.56 -19.16 8.14
CA HIS A 249 -18.55 -20.60 7.88
C HIS A 249 -19.97 -21.13 7.60
N SER A 250 -21.00 -20.48 8.14
CA SER A 250 -22.41 -20.86 7.98
C SER A 250 -23.20 -19.97 7.03
N ARG A 251 -22.65 -18.81 6.63
CA ARG A 251 -23.31 -17.83 5.76
C ARG A 251 -22.35 -17.28 4.71
N ASN A 252 -22.89 -16.99 3.53
CA ASN A 252 -22.21 -16.18 2.53
C ASN A 252 -22.61 -14.71 2.71
N PHE A 253 -21.62 -13.83 2.64
CA PHE A 253 -21.79 -12.39 2.79
C PHE A 253 -21.48 -11.69 1.47
N ILE A 254 -22.35 -10.79 1.06
CA ILE A 254 -22.13 -9.94 -0.11
C ILE A 254 -22.14 -8.48 0.33
N GLY A 255 -21.04 -7.77 0.06
CA GLY A 255 -20.96 -6.32 0.12
C GLY A 255 -21.12 -5.72 -1.27
N ALA A 256 -22.16 -4.92 -1.54
CA ALA A 256 -22.38 -4.30 -2.85
C ALA A 256 -22.15 -2.79 -2.83
N GLY A 257 -21.32 -2.29 -3.74
CA GLY A 257 -21.18 -0.86 -4.02
C GLY A 257 -21.72 -0.52 -5.40
N TRP A 258 -22.79 0.28 -5.48
CA TRP A 258 -23.43 0.65 -6.77
C TRP A 258 -22.91 1.96 -7.37
N HIS A 259 -21.81 2.50 -6.87
CA HIS A 259 -21.10 3.62 -7.50
C HIS A 259 -19.65 3.62 -7.01
N ARG A 260 -18.72 4.21 -7.78
CA ARG A 260 -17.28 4.15 -7.50
C ARG A 260 -16.90 4.51 -6.04
N HIS A 261 -17.41 5.63 -5.52
CA HIS A 261 -17.16 6.01 -4.12
C HIS A 261 -17.80 5.06 -3.10
N GLY A 262 -18.96 4.50 -3.42
CA GLY A 262 -19.65 3.51 -2.59
C GLY A 262 -18.95 2.17 -2.65
N MET A 263 -18.31 1.83 -3.78
CA MET A 263 -17.47 0.65 -3.92
C MET A 263 -16.24 0.74 -3.04
N PHE A 264 -15.52 1.87 -3.05
CA PHE A 264 -14.36 2.06 -2.15
C PHE A 264 -14.78 2.00 -0.69
N LEU A 265 -15.83 2.74 -0.30
CA LEU A 265 -16.31 2.71 1.08
C LEU A 265 -16.81 1.32 1.49
N ASN A 266 -17.51 0.61 0.60
CA ASN A 266 -17.99 -0.74 0.85
C ASN A 266 -16.83 -1.74 0.96
N HIS A 267 -15.82 -1.61 0.10
CA HIS A 267 -14.62 -2.44 0.14
C HIS A 267 -13.89 -2.28 1.48
N GLU A 268 -13.63 -1.04 1.89
CA GLU A 268 -12.96 -0.74 3.16
C GLU A 268 -13.81 -1.18 4.35
N LEU A 269 -15.12 -0.88 4.34
CA LEU A 269 -16.01 -1.24 5.43
C LEU A 269 -16.10 -2.76 5.61
N VAL A 270 -16.34 -3.51 4.53
CA VAL A 270 -16.42 -4.97 4.57
C VAL A 270 -15.07 -5.56 4.99
N SER A 271 -13.98 -5.13 4.38
CA SER A 271 -12.64 -5.64 4.71
C SER A 271 -12.29 -5.38 6.17
N SER A 272 -12.45 -4.14 6.66
CA SER A 272 -12.12 -3.80 8.04
C SER A 272 -13.00 -4.54 9.05
N VAL A 273 -14.31 -4.63 8.84
CA VAL A 273 -15.22 -5.35 9.75
C VAL A 273 -14.85 -6.83 9.84
N PHE A 274 -14.71 -7.52 8.69
CA PHE A 274 -14.44 -8.96 8.70
C PHE A 274 -13.03 -9.28 9.19
N LEU A 275 -12.01 -8.49 8.81
CA LEU A 275 -10.65 -8.64 9.34
C LEU A 275 -10.59 -8.34 10.84
N GLY A 276 -11.33 -7.33 11.31
CA GLY A 276 -11.46 -6.98 12.74
C GLY A 276 -12.11 -8.09 13.57
N LEU A 277 -13.05 -8.83 12.97
CA LEU A 277 -13.63 -10.06 13.54
C LEU A 277 -12.72 -11.30 13.37
N GLY A 278 -11.56 -11.14 12.72
CA GLY A 278 -10.53 -12.16 12.58
C GLY A 278 -10.66 -13.03 11.34
N ALA A 279 -11.47 -12.68 10.34
CA ALA A 279 -11.50 -13.37 9.04
C ALA A 279 -10.10 -13.39 8.42
N PRO A 280 -9.60 -14.54 7.94
CA PRO A 280 -8.39 -14.56 7.13
C PRO A 280 -8.68 -13.89 5.79
N ILE A 281 -7.66 -13.30 5.16
CA ILE A 281 -7.80 -12.67 3.83
C ILE A 281 -8.30 -13.65 2.77
N SER A 282 -8.02 -14.95 2.94
CA SER A 282 -8.51 -16.03 2.08
C SER A 282 -10.02 -16.28 2.18
N ASP A 283 -10.71 -15.70 3.15
CA ASP A 283 -12.17 -15.80 3.27
C ASP A 283 -12.88 -14.58 2.65
N ILE A 284 -12.12 -13.60 2.16
CA ILE A 284 -12.61 -12.38 1.51
C ILE A 284 -12.27 -12.45 0.02
N GLY A 285 -13.17 -11.98 -0.84
CA GLY A 285 -12.95 -11.90 -2.28
C GLY A 285 -13.66 -10.70 -2.91
N MET A 286 -13.30 -10.40 -4.14
CA MET A 286 -13.91 -9.35 -4.95
C MET A 286 -14.39 -9.95 -6.27
N VAL A 287 -15.60 -9.58 -6.67
CA VAL A 287 -16.26 -10.06 -7.88
C VAL A 287 -16.79 -8.87 -8.68
N GLU A 288 -16.41 -8.82 -9.94
CA GLU A 288 -16.93 -7.90 -10.95
C GLU A 288 -17.48 -8.74 -12.10
N GLU A 289 -18.64 -8.40 -12.67
CA GLU A 289 -19.17 -9.13 -13.83
C GLU A 289 -19.38 -8.16 -15.02
N PRO A 290 -18.65 -8.33 -16.15
CA PRO A 290 -17.60 -9.34 -16.35
C PRO A 290 -16.37 -9.09 -15.46
N CYS A 291 -15.66 -10.15 -15.08
CA CYS A 291 -14.40 -10.02 -14.35
C CYS A 291 -13.36 -9.39 -15.28
N TYR A 292 -12.92 -8.17 -14.94
CA TYR A 292 -11.79 -7.56 -15.62
C TYR A 292 -10.49 -8.07 -14.97
N GLU A 293 -9.40 -8.11 -15.73
CA GLU A 293 -8.10 -8.60 -15.26
C GLU A 293 -7.65 -7.81 -14.02
N GLY A 294 -7.37 -8.52 -12.93
CA GLY A 294 -6.99 -7.93 -11.65
C GLY A 294 -8.12 -7.35 -10.79
N THR A 295 -9.38 -7.28 -11.28
CA THR A 295 -10.50 -6.78 -10.46
C THR A 295 -11.27 -7.88 -9.75
N CYS A 296 -11.21 -9.12 -10.23
CA CYS A 296 -11.71 -10.28 -9.50
C CYS A 296 -10.59 -11.02 -8.78
N TRP A 297 -10.80 -11.34 -7.50
CA TRP A 297 -9.92 -12.23 -6.75
C TRP A 297 -10.73 -13.01 -5.73
N ASN A 298 -10.38 -14.28 -5.54
CA ASN A 298 -11.05 -15.18 -4.60
C ASN A 298 -12.59 -15.20 -4.79
N VAL A 299 -13.04 -15.46 -6.02
CA VAL A 299 -14.46 -15.41 -6.40
C VAL A 299 -15.34 -16.45 -5.69
N GLU A 300 -14.73 -17.44 -5.04
CA GLU A 300 -15.39 -18.49 -4.25
C GLU A 300 -15.42 -18.17 -2.74
N ALA A 301 -14.88 -17.02 -2.34
CA ALA A 301 -14.85 -16.60 -0.93
C ALA A 301 -16.25 -16.60 -0.30
N PRO A 302 -16.40 -16.99 0.98
CA PRO A 302 -17.66 -16.80 1.69
C PRO A 302 -18.02 -15.33 1.86
N ILE A 303 -17.04 -14.41 1.90
CA ILE A 303 -17.25 -12.97 1.98
C ILE A 303 -16.86 -12.35 0.64
N ARG A 304 -17.83 -11.84 -0.14
CA ARG A 304 -17.59 -11.30 -1.48
C ARG A 304 -18.01 -9.85 -1.61
N MET A 305 -17.18 -9.06 -2.26
CA MET A 305 -17.46 -7.66 -2.56
C MET A 305 -17.78 -7.52 -4.04
N PHE A 306 -18.94 -6.96 -4.36
CA PHE A 306 -19.35 -6.72 -5.74
C PHE A 306 -19.18 -5.26 -6.13
N THR A 307 -18.47 -5.04 -7.23
CA THR A 307 -18.19 -3.72 -7.81
C THR A 307 -19.22 -3.41 -8.91
N ALA A 308 -20.17 -2.51 -8.62
CA ALA A 308 -21.18 -1.94 -9.52
C ALA A 308 -22.13 -2.91 -10.29
N ASN A 309 -21.90 -4.22 -10.26
CA ASN A 309 -22.51 -5.16 -11.19
C ASN A 309 -23.52 -6.13 -10.56
N LEU A 310 -23.74 -6.06 -9.24
CA LEU A 310 -24.76 -6.89 -8.58
C LEU A 310 -26.17 -6.49 -9.06
N GLY A 311 -26.70 -7.26 -10.00
CA GLY A 311 -28.09 -7.21 -10.48
C GLY A 311 -28.87 -8.47 -10.09
N ARG A 312 -30.13 -8.55 -10.52
CA ARG A 312 -31.05 -9.64 -10.15
C ARG A 312 -30.54 -11.04 -10.54
N GLU A 313 -30.05 -11.21 -11.76
CA GLU A 313 -29.57 -12.49 -12.27
C GLU A 313 -28.40 -13.02 -11.42
N LEU A 314 -27.44 -12.15 -11.14
CA LEU A 314 -26.27 -12.45 -10.32
C LEU A 314 -26.67 -12.74 -8.87
N LEU A 315 -27.55 -11.92 -8.28
CA LEU A 315 -28.10 -12.20 -6.95
C LEU A 315 -28.81 -13.56 -6.88
N GLN A 316 -29.56 -13.93 -7.92
CA GLN A 316 -30.22 -15.23 -7.99
C GLN A 316 -29.23 -16.39 -8.11
N LYS A 317 -28.17 -16.24 -8.92
CA LYS A 317 -27.06 -17.19 -9.00
C LYS A 317 -26.38 -17.37 -7.65
N GLU A 318 -26.19 -16.28 -6.90
CA GLU A 318 -25.59 -16.33 -5.57
C GLU A 318 -26.48 -17.00 -4.53
N ARG A 319 -27.80 -16.77 -4.59
CA ARG A 319 -28.77 -17.51 -3.76
C ARG A 319 -28.77 -19.00 -4.06
N GLN A 320 -28.70 -19.38 -5.34
CA GLN A 320 -28.61 -20.79 -5.75
C GLN A 320 -27.31 -21.43 -5.27
N ALA A 321 -26.17 -20.74 -5.40
CA ALA A 321 -24.88 -21.20 -4.89
C ALA A 321 -24.91 -21.39 -3.37
N ALA A 322 -25.43 -20.40 -2.63
CA ALA A 322 -25.57 -20.48 -1.18
C ALA A 322 -26.48 -21.66 -0.74
N ALA A 323 -27.63 -21.83 -1.40
CA ALA A 323 -28.56 -22.93 -1.14
C ALA A 323 -27.91 -24.30 -1.40
N SER A 324 -27.11 -24.44 -2.47
CA SER A 324 -26.40 -25.69 -2.77
C SER A 324 -25.34 -26.06 -1.72
N GLY A 325 -24.75 -25.05 -1.06
CA GLY A 325 -23.76 -25.23 0.01
C GLY A 325 -24.36 -25.29 1.42
N SER A 326 -25.69 -25.35 1.56
CA SER A 326 -26.39 -25.28 2.85
C SER A 326 -26.03 -24.02 3.67
N ARG A 327 -25.70 -22.90 3.00
CA ARG A 327 -25.40 -21.61 3.63
C ARG A 327 -26.53 -20.63 3.35
N SER A 328 -26.86 -19.78 4.33
CA SER A 328 -27.71 -18.62 4.06
C SER A 328 -26.89 -17.50 3.41
N LEU A 329 -27.54 -16.65 2.62
CA LEU A 329 -26.93 -15.48 2.00
C LEU A 329 -27.35 -14.23 2.78
N ARG A 330 -26.44 -13.28 2.99
CA ARG A 330 -26.74 -11.91 3.44
C ARG A 330 -26.08 -10.91 2.51
N VAL A 331 -26.87 -10.02 1.94
CA VAL A 331 -26.43 -9.00 0.99
C VAL A 331 -26.62 -7.65 1.66
N ALA A 332 -25.53 -6.94 1.93
CA ALA A 332 -25.62 -5.54 2.31
C ALA A 332 -24.86 -4.69 1.31
N GLY A 333 -25.28 -3.45 1.12
CA GLY A 333 -24.55 -2.55 0.25
C GLY A 333 -24.72 -1.10 0.61
N ILE A 334 -23.87 -0.28 0.00
CA ILE A 334 -23.90 1.17 0.16
C ILE A 334 -24.53 1.77 -1.08
N MET A 335 -25.63 2.49 -0.88
CA MET A 335 -26.40 3.11 -1.94
C MET A 335 -26.32 4.60 -1.89
N ARG A 336 -26.16 5.24 -3.04
CA ARG A 336 -26.25 6.69 -3.15
C ARG A 336 -27.54 7.07 -3.85
N ASN A 337 -28.05 8.26 -3.55
CA ASN A 337 -29.16 8.80 -4.32
C ASN A 337 -28.80 8.78 -5.82
N PRO A 338 -29.63 8.20 -6.71
CA PRO A 338 -29.31 8.09 -8.14
C PRO A 338 -28.97 9.44 -8.80
N LEU A 339 -29.62 10.53 -8.37
CA LEU A 339 -29.31 11.87 -8.87
C LEU A 339 -27.96 12.39 -8.38
N ASP A 340 -27.57 12.04 -7.15
CA ASP A 340 -26.23 12.34 -6.63
C ASP A 340 -25.15 11.46 -7.27
N MET A 341 -25.50 10.25 -7.73
CA MET A 341 -24.60 9.43 -8.55
C MET A 341 -24.32 10.10 -9.88
N VAL A 342 -25.35 10.65 -10.55
CA VAL A 342 -25.19 11.42 -11.79
C VAL A 342 -24.30 12.63 -11.59
N ALA A 343 -24.60 13.47 -10.59
CA ALA A 343 -23.83 14.67 -10.32
C ALA A 343 -22.36 14.36 -9.98
N SER A 344 -22.11 13.35 -9.14
CA SER A 344 -20.75 12.96 -8.78
C SER A 344 -19.99 12.24 -9.89
N GLY A 345 -20.69 11.47 -10.73
CA GLY A 345 -20.10 10.83 -11.91
C GLY A 345 -19.65 11.87 -12.92
N TYR A 346 -20.50 12.84 -13.24
CA TYR A 346 -20.12 13.97 -14.10
C TYR A 346 -18.85 14.67 -13.60
N CYS A 347 -18.84 15.14 -12.35
CA CYS A 347 -17.69 15.89 -11.82
C CYS A 347 -16.40 15.08 -11.81
N TYR A 348 -16.51 13.80 -11.51
CA TYR A 348 -15.39 12.87 -11.55
C TYR A 348 -14.77 12.76 -12.95
N HIS A 349 -15.58 12.56 -13.99
CA HIS A 349 -15.06 12.49 -15.38
C HIS A 349 -14.66 13.87 -15.93
N HIS A 350 -15.35 14.93 -15.53
CA HIS A 350 -15.03 16.31 -15.93
C HIS A 350 -13.66 16.76 -15.42
N ALA A 351 -13.27 16.33 -14.21
CA ALA A 351 -11.95 16.57 -13.64
C ALA A 351 -10.83 15.71 -14.28
N GLY A 352 -11.14 14.89 -15.30
CA GLY A 352 -10.17 14.07 -16.01
C GLY A 352 -9.63 12.89 -15.20
N HIS A 353 -10.33 12.48 -14.14
CA HIS A 353 -9.88 11.37 -13.28
C HIS A 353 -9.97 9.99 -13.95
N GLU A 354 -10.65 9.87 -15.09
CA GLU A 354 -10.74 8.63 -15.86
C GLU A 354 -10.90 8.96 -17.34
N LEU A 355 -9.78 9.04 -18.06
CA LEU A 355 -9.74 9.45 -19.47
C LEU A 355 -10.13 8.35 -20.47
N PHE A 356 -10.33 7.11 -20.00
CA PHE A 356 -10.48 5.92 -20.84
C PHE A 356 -11.69 5.05 -20.45
N ASP A 357 -12.83 5.67 -20.17
CA ASP A 357 -14.08 4.92 -20.09
C ASP A 357 -14.59 4.65 -21.52
N ARG A 358 -14.63 3.38 -21.94
CA ARG A 358 -15.14 3.01 -23.28
C ARG A 358 -16.65 3.16 -23.41
N VAL A 359 -17.35 3.31 -22.28
CA VAL A 359 -18.80 3.42 -22.19
C VAL A 359 -19.24 4.89 -22.15
N ILE A 360 -18.39 5.77 -21.64
CA ILE A 360 -18.70 7.19 -21.41
C ILE A 360 -17.78 8.08 -22.25
N ASP A 361 -18.33 9.02 -23.01
CA ASP A 361 -17.56 9.97 -23.82
C ASP A 361 -16.95 11.07 -22.92
N VAL A 362 -15.88 10.68 -22.22
CA VAL A 362 -15.17 11.54 -21.27
C VAL A 362 -14.60 12.80 -21.92
N PRO A 363 -13.94 12.75 -23.10
CA PRO A 363 -13.47 13.96 -23.77
C PRO A 363 -14.60 14.98 -23.98
N LYS A 364 -15.80 14.53 -24.35
CA LYS A 364 -16.96 15.41 -24.47
C LYS A 364 -17.40 15.96 -23.11
N ILE A 365 -17.51 15.13 -22.07
CA ILE A 365 -17.87 15.57 -20.71
C ILE A 365 -16.93 16.67 -20.19
N MET A 366 -15.63 16.56 -20.45
CA MET A 366 -14.63 17.55 -20.02
C MET A 366 -14.83 18.92 -20.68
N THR A 367 -15.46 18.98 -21.85
CA THR A 367 -15.70 20.24 -22.59
C THR A 367 -17.05 20.89 -22.28
N LEU A 368 -17.96 20.18 -21.62
CA LEU A 368 -19.30 20.68 -21.31
C LEU A 368 -19.30 21.45 -19.99
N ASP A 369 -20.11 22.50 -19.92
CA ASP A 369 -20.41 23.16 -18.65
C ASP A 369 -21.19 22.22 -17.71
N PRO A 370 -21.22 22.46 -16.38
CA PRO A 370 -21.88 21.57 -15.44
C PRO A 370 -23.33 21.21 -15.78
N ALA A 371 -24.09 22.11 -16.40
CA ALA A 371 -25.47 21.83 -16.78
C ALA A 371 -25.54 20.81 -17.92
N LYS A 372 -24.87 21.10 -19.03
CA LYS A 372 -24.86 20.22 -20.20
C LYS A 372 -24.13 18.91 -19.94
N GLY A 373 -23.03 18.97 -19.19
CA GLY A 373 -22.22 17.81 -18.87
C GLY A 373 -22.93 16.83 -17.94
N THR A 374 -23.65 17.34 -16.93
CA THR A 374 -24.47 16.50 -16.04
C THR A 374 -25.61 15.83 -16.79
N ALA A 375 -26.34 16.59 -17.64
CA ALA A 375 -27.41 16.04 -18.47
C ALA A 375 -26.88 15.00 -19.48
N PHE A 376 -25.75 15.28 -20.12
CA PHE A 376 -25.10 14.36 -21.06
C PHE A 376 -24.64 13.08 -20.37
N PHE A 377 -24.01 13.17 -19.19
CA PHE A 377 -23.64 12.02 -18.39
C PHE A 377 -24.86 11.20 -17.97
N ALA A 378 -25.92 11.86 -17.50
CA ALA A 378 -27.18 11.21 -17.12
C ALA A 378 -27.80 10.45 -18.29
N GLN A 379 -27.82 11.08 -19.48
CA GLN A 379 -28.33 10.50 -20.71
C GLN A 379 -27.50 9.31 -21.16
N GLN A 380 -26.16 9.40 -21.15
CA GLN A 380 -25.32 8.25 -21.48
C GLN A 380 -25.53 7.07 -20.52
N GLN A 381 -25.69 7.33 -19.23
CA GLN A 381 -26.05 6.28 -18.25
C GLN A 381 -27.40 5.60 -18.56
N LEU A 382 -28.36 6.34 -19.15
CA LEU A 382 -29.64 5.79 -19.59
C LEU A 382 -29.58 5.13 -20.98
N GLU A 383 -28.77 5.62 -21.92
CA GLU A 383 -28.68 5.11 -23.30
C GLU A 383 -28.01 3.74 -23.40
N ILE A 384 -27.23 3.36 -22.39
CA ILE A 384 -26.71 1.99 -22.16
C ILE A 384 -27.85 0.91 -22.14
N ARG A 385 -29.13 1.30 -22.09
CA ARG A 385 -30.36 0.50 -21.89
C ARG A 385 -30.88 -0.39 -23.04
N SER A 386 -30.55 -0.19 -24.31
CA SER A 386 -31.43 -0.62 -25.44
C SER A 386 -31.04 -1.88 -26.25
N LEU A 387 -30.44 -2.92 -25.65
CA LEU A 387 -29.69 -3.94 -26.43
C LEU A 387 -30.14 -5.40 -26.28
N PRO A 388 -30.33 -6.16 -27.39
CA PRO A 388 -30.85 -7.54 -27.33
C PRO A 388 -29.85 -8.60 -26.81
N GLU A 389 -30.35 -9.59 -26.07
CA GLU A 389 -29.59 -10.72 -25.46
C GLU A 389 -28.89 -11.66 -26.46
N ALA A 390 -29.32 -11.72 -27.72
CA ALA A 390 -28.84 -12.70 -28.70
C ALA A 390 -27.33 -12.60 -29.01
N ARG A 391 -26.70 -11.42 -28.82
CA ARG A 391 -25.23 -11.24 -28.99
C ARG A 391 -24.40 -11.70 -27.77
N ARG A 392 -25.01 -12.09 -26.62
CA ARG A 392 -24.27 -12.62 -25.45
C ARG A 392 -23.79 -14.07 -25.62
N ARG A 393 -24.50 -14.90 -26.39
CA ARG A 393 -24.23 -16.36 -26.46
C ARG A 393 -23.18 -16.76 -27.51
N SER A 394 -22.90 -15.93 -28.53
CA SER A 394 -21.94 -16.29 -29.59
C SER A 394 -20.47 -16.15 -29.19
N ARG A 395 -20.16 -15.61 -28.00
CA ARG A 395 -18.79 -15.46 -27.48
C ARG A 395 -18.40 -16.48 -26.40
N SER A 396 -19.30 -17.37 -25.97
CA SER A 396 -19.04 -18.32 -24.87
C SER A 396 -19.25 -19.81 -25.21
N GLN A 397 -19.46 -20.17 -26.48
CA GLN A 397 -19.54 -21.58 -26.90
C GLN A 397 -18.34 -21.97 -27.79
N PHE A 398 -17.48 -22.83 -27.25
CA PHE A 398 -16.52 -23.62 -28.01
C PHE A 398 -17.24 -24.69 -28.84
N PRO A 399 -16.91 -24.91 -30.12
CA PRO A 399 -17.08 -26.21 -30.74
C PRO A 399 -15.84 -27.07 -30.44
N ALA A 400 -16.06 -28.15 -29.71
CA ALA A 400 -15.16 -29.30 -29.74
C ALA A 400 -15.19 -29.92 -31.14
N SER A 401 -14.06 -30.51 -31.54
CA SER A 401 -13.79 -31.33 -32.73
C SER A 401 -13.50 -30.59 -34.05
N CYS A 402 -12.23 -30.67 -34.49
CA CYS A 402 -11.82 -31.40 -35.71
C CYS A 402 -10.31 -31.25 -35.95
N LEU A 403 -9.55 -32.30 -35.65
CA LEU A 403 -8.31 -32.66 -36.34
C LEU A 403 -8.70 -33.46 -37.60
N PRO A 404 -7.88 -33.42 -38.67
CA PRO A 404 -7.14 -34.65 -38.95
C PRO A 404 -5.69 -34.46 -39.42
N LEU A 405 -4.90 -35.41 -38.90
CA LEU A 405 -3.69 -36.07 -39.40
C LEU A 405 -3.20 -35.82 -40.85
N CYS A 406 -1.88 -35.55 -40.92
CA CYS A 406 -0.79 -35.68 -41.94
C CYS A 406 -0.97 -36.68 -43.14
N PRO A 407 -0.11 -36.69 -44.22
CA PRO A 407 1.37 -36.61 -44.15
C PRO A 407 2.09 -36.05 -45.43
N PRO A 408 3.38 -36.34 -45.76
CA PRO A 408 4.40 -35.34 -46.14
C PRO A 408 4.73 -35.31 -47.65
N LEU A 409 5.36 -34.24 -48.16
CA LEU A 409 5.99 -34.26 -49.48
C LEU A 409 7.29 -33.44 -49.55
N VAL A 410 8.17 -33.92 -50.43
CA VAL A 410 9.63 -33.84 -50.47
C VAL A 410 10.08 -32.88 -51.58
N SER A 411 11.30 -32.30 -51.41
CA SER A 411 12.25 -31.76 -52.42
C SER A 411 11.89 -30.58 -53.35
N ALA A 412 12.57 -29.44 -53.12
CA ALA A 412 13.42 -28.55 -53.98
C ALA A 412 13.23 -28.47 -55.54
N PRO A 413 13.87 -27.53 -56.32
CA PRO A 413 14.80 -26.42 -56.00
C PRO A 413 14.65 -25.06 -56.79
N ALA A 414 15.28 -24.01 -56.24
CA ALA A 414 16.17 -22.97 -56.86
C ALA A 414 15.78 -21.93 -57.97
N PHE A 415 16.22 -20.67 -57.69
CA PHE A 415 16.72 -19.54 -58.53
C PHE A 415 15.76 -18.62 -59.32
N PRO A 416 16.17 -17.39 -59.75
CA PRO A 416 17.15 -16.42 -59.21
C PRO A 416 16.74 -14.90 -59.23
N SER A 417 17.47 -14.11 -58.44
CA SER A 417 18.00 -12.73 -58.67
C SER A 417 17.20 -11.60 -59.40
N SER A 418 17.10 -10.46 -58.71
CA SER A 418 17.68 -9.14 -59.08
C SER A 418 16.72 -7.91 -59.01
N PRO A 419 17.27 -6.68 -58.81
CA PRO A 419 16.59 -5.57 -58.14
C PRO A 419 16.17 -4.42 -59.07
N LYS A 420 15.13 -3.66 -58.71
CA LYS A 420 14.82 -2.34 -59.31
C LYS A 420 14.40 -1.37 -58.19
N LYS A 421 15.34 -0.54 -57.72
CA LYS A 421 15.52 0.88 -58.08
C LYS A 421 14.33 1.76 -57.73
N CYS A 422 14.51 2.47 -56.61
CA CYS A 422 13.81 3.67 -56.22
C CYS A 422 13.92 4.76 -57.30
N GLN A 423 12.79 5.40 -57.62
CA GLN A 423 12.73 6.75 -58.14
C GLN A 423 11.65 7.50 -57.37
N ALA A 424 12.08 8.52 -56.62
CA ALA A 424 11.24 9.63 -56.23
C ALA A 424 10.91 10.48 -57.47
N PRO A 425 9.79 11.22 -57.44
CA PRO A 425 10.00 12.66 -57.29
C PRO A 425 9.03 13.30 -56.29
N GLY A 426 9.54 14.28 -55.57
CA GLY A 426 8.75 15.17 -54.73
C GLY A 426 8.05 16.27 -55.52
N LYS A 427 7.09 16.92 -54.85
CA LYS A 427 6.93 18.37 -54.65
C LYS A 427 5.48 18.66 -54.26
N GLY A 428 5.35 19.55 -53.27
CA GLY A 428 4.10 19.93 -52.61
C GLY A 428 2.98 20.40 -53.52
N THR A 429 1.75 20.39 -53.01
CA THR A 429 1.09 21.60 -52.50
C THR A 429 -0.33 21.30 -52.01
N ARG A 430 -0.78 22.14 -51.06
CA ARG A 430 -2.15 22.54 -50.73
C ARG A 430 -3.04 21.61 -49.89
N TYR A 431 -3.35 22.17 -48.71
CA TYR A 431 -4.67 22.20 -48.09
C TYR A 431 -5.81 22.10 -49.12
N ALA A 432 -6.64 21.08 -48.94
CA ALA A 432 -8.01 21.07 -49.43
C ALA A 432 -8.89 20.53 -48.30
N GLU A 433 -9.81 21.39 -47.85
CA GLU A 433 -11.01 21.00 -47.13
C GLU A 433 -11.77 19.98 -47.99
N SER A 434 -12.08 18.80 -47.43
CA SER A 434 -13.09 17.89 -47.97
C SER A 434 -14.21 17.75 -46.96
N SER A 435 -15.25 18.54 -47.22
CA SER A 435 -16.62 18.35 -46.77
C SER A 435 -17.16 16.96 -47.12
N GLY A 436 -17.92 16.36 -46.21
CA GLY A 436 -19.11 15.56 -46.53
C GLY A 436 -18.87 14.18 -47.15
N GLY A 437 -18.74 13.17 -46.29
CA GLY A 437 -18.97 11.77 -46.64
C GLY A 437 -19.68 11.08 -45.49
N GLY A 438 -21.01 11.04 -45.56
CA GLY A 438 -21.82 10.18 -44.69
C GLY A 438 -21.52 8.73 -44.99
N GLY A 439 -20.94 8.03 -44.02
CA GLY A 439 -20.75 6.59 -44.01
C GLY A 439 -21.29 6.08 -42.68
N ASP A 440 -22.23 5.15 -42.75
CA ASP A 440 -22.97 4.58 -41.63
C ASP A 440 -22.02 4.03 -40.55
N LEU A 441 -22.13 4.60 -39.35
CA LEU A 441 -21.53 4.13 -38.11
C LEU A 441 -22.42 3.01 -37.53
N GLU A 442 -22.33 1.82 -38.11
CA GLU A 442 -22.73 0.59 -37.43
C GLU A 442 -21.50 -0.21 -36.98
N ASP A 443 -21.61 -0.76 -35.78
CA ASP A 443 -20.70 -1.65 -35.05
C ASP A 443 -19.56 -1.01 -34.22
N VAL A 444 -19.74 -1.06 -32.88
CA VAL A 444 -18.76 -1.23 -31.77
C VAL A 444 -19.53 -1.26 -30.40
N PRO A 445 -19.03 -1.92 -29.33
CA PRO A 445 -19.78 -2.83 -28.43
C PRO A 445 -20.20 -2.26 -27.05
N ARG A 446 -21.11 -2.97 -26.34
CA ARG A 446 -22.10 -2.36 -25.44
C ARG A 446 -22.39 -3.17 -24.11
N LEU A 447 -22.61 -2.49 -22.95
CA LEU A 447 -22.79 -3.02 -21.55
C LEU A 447 -24.09 -2.49 -20.85
N LEU A 448 -24.38 -2.78 -19.56
CA LEU A 448 -25.64 -2.51 -18.80
C LEU A 448 -25.46 -1.56 -17.57
N PRO A 449 -26.42 -0.68 -17.17
CA PRO A 449 -26.20 0.40 -16.19
C PRO A 449 -26.63 0.11 -14.73
N THR A 450 -25.93 0.74 -13.78
CA THR A 450 -25.88 0.41 -12.34
C THR A 450 -27.14 0.72 -11.52
N VAL A 451 -27.86 1.81 -11.83
CA VAL A 451 -29.06 2.26 -11.07
C VAL A 451 -30.21 1.25 -11.16
N ARG A 452 -30.39 0.64 -12.33
CA ARG A 452 -31.42 -0.39 -12.53
C ARG A 452 -31.09 -1.66 -11.76
N ARG A 453 -29.85 -2.14 -11.82
CA ARG A 453 -29.41 -3.34 -11.09
C ARG A 453 -29.61 -3.18 -9.58
N MET A 454 -29.26 -2.00 -9.06
CA MET A 454 -29.54 -1.63 -7.66
C MET A 454 -31.04 -1.71 -7.35
N SER A 455 -31.88 -1.08 -8.17
CA SER A 455 -33.33 -1.11 -8.00
C SER A 455 -33.92 -2.54 -8.12
N GLU A 456 -33.36 -3.40 -8.97
CA GLU A 456 -33.80 -4.77 -9.15
C GLU A 456 -33.41 -5.67 -7.97
N VAL A 457 -32.21 -5.47 -7.40
CA VAL A 457 -31.76 -6.17 -6.18
C VAL A 457 -32.67 -5.83 -5.01
N LEU A 458 -33.00 -4.55 -4.83
CA LEU A 458 -33.86 -4.12 -3.73
C LEU A 458 -35.33 -4.45 -3.91
N GLN A 459 -35.82 -4.57 -5.15
CA GLN A 459 -37.23 -4.91 -5.41
C GLN A 459 -37.64 -6.32 -5.00
N HIS A 460 -36.69 -7.17 -4.58
CA HIS A 460 -36.99 -8.45 -3.97
C HIS A 460 -36.94 -8.30 -2.45
N PRO A 461 -38.09 -8.13 -1.78
CA PRO A 461 -38.19 -7.96 -0.33
C PRO A 461 -37.93 -9.29 0.37
N ALA A 462 -36.68 -9.73 0.33
CA ALA A 462 -36.23 -10.87 1.10
C ALA A 462 -35.43 -10.33 2.29
N ASP A 463 -35.56 -11.01 3.44
CA ASP A 463 -34.87 -10.68 4.69
C ASP A 463 -33.33 -10.77 4.57
N ASP A 464 -32.81 -11.10 3.39
CA ASP A 464 -31.41 -11.23 3.05
C ASP A 464 -30.80 -10.00 2.34
N VAL A 465 -31.53 -8.88 2.17
CA VAL A 465 -30.97 -7.65 1.57
C VAL A 465 -31.12 -6.42 2.47
N HIS A 466 -30.01 -5.72 2.74
CA HIS A 466 -29.99 -4.42 3.41
C HIS A 466 -29.19 -3.38 2.62
N ALA A 467 -29.56 -2.11 2.76
CA ALA A 467 -28.83 -1.05 2.09
C ALA A 467 -28.69 0.21 2.95
N ALA A 468 -27.45 0.62 3.18
CA ALA A 468 -27.11 1.82 3.93
C ALA A 468 -26.96 3.01 2.97
N PRO A 469 -27.64 4.16 3.21
CA PRO A 469 -27.45 5.35 2.39
C PRO A 469 -26.06 5.95 2.58
N PHE A 470 -25.35 6.13 1.46
CA PHE A 470 -24.02 6.72 1.37
C PHE A 470 -24.00 8.11 2.01
N GLU A 471 -25.05 8.91 1.82
CA GLU A 471 -25.16 10.24 2.39
C GLU A 471 -25.13 10.20 3.92
N ARG A 472 -25.84 9.25 4.54
CA ARG A 472 -25.84 9.07 6.00
C ARG A 472 -24.48 8.59 6.51
N LEU A 473 -23.87 7.62 5.81
CA LEU A 473 -22.52 7.15 6.14
C LEU A 473 -21.46 8.25 6.03
N THR A 474 -21.68 9.29 5.23
CA THR A 474 -20.69 10.36 5.02
C THR A 474 -21.01 11.68 5.71
N GLU A 475 -22.14 11.79 6.40
CA GLU A 475 -22.67 13.03 6.99
C GLU A 475 -21.97 13.44 8.30
N SER A 476 -21.95 12.56 9.31
CA SER A 476 -21.31 12.77 10.61
C SER A 476 -20.77 11.44 11.12
N SER A 477 -19.82 11.46 12.06
CA SER A 477 -19.33 10.19 12.64
C SER A 477 -20.44 9.48 13.44
N GLU A 478 -21.35 10.23 14.07
CA GLU A 478 -22.55 9.66 14.69
C GLU A 478 -23.49 9.00 13.67
N SER A 479 -23.68 9.61 12.49
CA SER A 479 -24.49 9.04 11.42
C SER A 479 -23.82 7.79 10.82
N PHE A 480 -22.49 7.80 10.70
CA PHE A 480 -21.69 6.64 10.31
C PHE A 480 -21.85 5.49 11.30
N ASP A 481 -21.57 5.71 12.58
CA ASP A 481 -21.67 4.68 13.63
C ASP A 481 -23.07 4.07 13.69
N ARG A 482 -24.11 4.91 13.52
CA ARG A 482 -25.51 4.47 13.49
C ARG A 482 -25.82 3.59 12.28
N GLU A 483 -25.39 3.95 11.07
CA GLU A 483 -25.67 3.15 9.87
C GLU A 483 -24.79 1.89 9.80
N VAL A 484 -23.54 1.95 10.26
CA VAL A 484 -22.68 0.77 10.44
C VAL A 484 -23.27 -0.16 11.48
N GLY A 485 -23.84 0.36 12.58
CA GLY A 485 -24.51 -0.45 13.59
C GLY A 485 -25.64 -1.28 12.98
N LYS A 486 -26.46 -0.68 12.12
CA LYS A 486 -27.51 -1.40 11.38
C LYS A 486 -26.95 -2.45 10.43
N LEU A 487 -25.85 -2.17 9.74
CA LEU A 487 -25.18 -3.15 8.87
C LEU A 487 -24.64 -4.34 9.66
N LEU A 488 -24.04 -4.09 10.83
CA LEU A 488 -23.55 -5.16 11.71
C LEU A 488 -24.70 -6.01 12.25
N ASP A 489 -25.78 -5.37 12.73
CA ASP A 489 -26.96 -6.08 13.24
C ASP A 489 -27.63 -6.91 12.12
N PHE A 490 -27.56 -6.45 10.86
CA PHE A 490 -28.06 -7.20 9.71
C PHE A 490 -27.14 -8.35 9.27
N TRP A 491 -25.82 -8.14 9.20
CA TRP A 491 -24.87 -9.19 8.84
C TRP A 491 -24.81 -10.27 9.93
N PHE A 492 -24.86 -9.86 11.19
CA PHE A 492 -24.58 -10.73 12.31
C PHE A 492 -25.69 -10.63 13.35
N GLU A 493 -26.54 -11.65 13.42
CA GLU A 493 -27.62 -11.73 14.42
C GLU A 493 -27.07 -11.94 15.85
N ASP A 494 -25.88 -12.54 15.98
CA ASP A 494 -25.37 -13.06 17.25
C ASP A 494 -23.93 -12.57 17.60
N LEU A 495 -23.56 -11.32 17.28
CA LEU A 495 -22.29 -10.78 17.79
C LEU A 495 -22.35 -10.62 19.31
N SER A 496 -21.31 -11.05 20.01
CA SER A 496 -21.15 -10.66 21.41
C SER A 496 -20.95 -9.13 21.52
N PRO A 497 -21.26 -8.51 22.67
CA PRO A 497 -20.99 -7.08 22.87
C PRO A 497 -19.53 -6.68 22.57
N GLU A 498 -18.57 -7.55 22.89
CA GLU A 498 -17.15 -7.34 22.60
C GLU A 498 -16.86 -7.41 21.10
N GLU A 499 -17.43 -8.39 20.38
CA GLU A 499 -17.26 -8.53 18.93
C GLU A 499 -17.92 -7.38 18.17
N ARG A 500 -19.11 -6.94 18.62
CA ARG A 500 -19.78 -5.76 18.07
C ARG A 500 -18.95 -4.50 18.28
N THR A 501 -18.34 -4.35 19.45
CA THR A 501 -17.42 -3.24 19.73
C THR A 501 -16.17 -3.31 18.85
N ALA A 502 -15.56 -4.48 18.69
CA ALA A 502 -14.40 -4.68 17.81
C ALA A 502 -14.73 -4.41 16.34
N ALA A 503 -15.88 -4.88 15.86
CA ALA A 503 -16.37 -4.62 14.51
C ALA A 503 -16.65 -3.13 14.28
N MET A 504 -17.23 -2.42 15.26
CA MET A 504 -17.44 -0.98 15.18
C MET A 504 -16.13 -0.20 15.14
N GLN A 505 -15.18 -0.54 16.02
CA GLN A 505 -13.84 0.06 16.03
C GLN A 505 -13.11 -0.19 14.71
N ALA A 506 -13.22 -1.41 14.16
CA ALA A 506 -12.64 -1.73 12.86
C ALA A 506 -13.32 -0.94 11.74
N ALA A 507 -14.66 -0.83 11.74
CA ALA A 507 -15.38 0.01 10.78
C ALA A 507 -14.97 1.49 10.85
N GLN A 508 -14.68 2.03 12.03
CA GLN A 508 -14.19 3.40 12.19
C GLN A 508 -12.82 3.64 11.53
N THR A 509 -12.02 2.59 11.27
CA THR A 509 -10.82 2.74 10.43
C THR A 509 -11.17 3.11 8.98
N ALA A 510 -12.32 2.62 8.46
CA ALA A 510 -12.85 3.03 7.16
C ALA A 510 -13.38 4.48 7.18
N ASP A 511 -13.75 5.03 8.36
CA ASP A 511 -14.11 6.45 8.54
C ASP A 511 -12.90 7.38 8.28
N GLY A 512 -11.67 6.91 8.53
CA GLY A 512 -10.45 7.60 8.14
C GLY A 512 -10.40 7.89 6.63
N HIS A 513 -10.83 6.94 5.81
CA HIS A 513 -10.96 7.11 4.35
C HIS A 513 -12.13 8.01 3.95
N ARG A 514 -13.21 8.12 4.74
CA ARG A 514 -14.24 9.15 4.53
C ARG A 514 -13.63 10.55 4.62
N THR A 515 -12.66 10.79 5.49
CA THR A 515 -11.94 12.06 5.57
C THR A 515 -11.16 12.33 4.28
N SER A 516 -10.47 11.32 3.74
CA SER A 516 -9.80 11.40 2.44
C SER A 516 -10.77 11.61 1.27
N ILE A 517 -11.93 10.94 1.26
CA ILE A 517 -13.00 11.15 0.27
C ILE A 517 -13.59 12.56 0.41
N ARG A 518 -13.69 13.10 1.63
CA ARG A 518 -14.10 14.50 1.88
C ARG A 518 -13.02 15.50 1.43
N GLU A 519 -11.75 15.15 1.52
CA GLU A 519 -10.64 15.98 1.09
C GLU A 519 -10.44 15.97 -0.43
N SER A 520 -10.59 14.82 -1.09
CA SER A 520 -10.64 14.78 -2.57
C SER A 520 -11.84 15.58 -3.09
N ARG A 521 -12.95 15.58 -2.34
CA ARG A 521 -14.09 16.47 -2.59
C ARG A 521 -13.79 17.95 -2.37
N ARG A 522 -12.79 18.39 -1.58
CA ARG A 522 -12.58 19.85 -1.38
C ARG A 522 -12.24 20.59 -2.68
N GLY A 523 -11.67 19.91 -3.68
CA GLY A 523 -11.51 20.46 -5.03
C GLY A 523 -12.79 20.43 -5.90
N ASP A 524 -13.78 19.62 -5.53
CA ASP A 524 -14.92 19.24 -6.38
C ASP A 524 -16.30 19.51 -5.74
N VAL A 525 -16.36 20.03 -4.51
CA VAL A 525 -17.60 20.37 -3.78
C VAL A 525 -18.43 21.36 -4.59
N GLU A 526 -17.77 22.32 -5.22
CA GLU A 526 -18.44 23.32 -6.05
C GLU A 526 -18.99 22.71 -7.34
N CYS A 527 -18.24 21.81 -7.99
CA CYS A 527 -18.77 21.08 -9.14
C CYS A 527 -19.98 20.23 -8.75
N VAL A 528 -19.90 19.44 -7.67
CA VAL A 528 -21.02 18.58 -7.24
C VAL A 528 -22.23 19.42 -6.86
N ARG A 529 -22.03 20.61 -6.25
CA ARG A 529 -23.11 21.56 -5.97
C ARG A 529 -23.74 22.08 -7.26
N LEU A 530 -22.93 22.52 -8.23
CA LEU A 530 -23.41 23.00 -9.54
C LEU A 530 -24.08 21.89 -10.35
N ALA A 531 -23.54 20.69 -10.33
CA ALA A 531 -24.10 19.50 -10.97
C ALA A 531 -25.43 19.09 -10.33
N ARG A 532 -25.59 19.24 -9.01
CA ARG A 532 -26.89 19.03 -8.33
C ARG A 532 -27.94 20.06 -8.70
N GLU A 533 -27.54 21.33 -8.89
CA GLU A 533 -28.47 22.33 -9.42
C GLU A 533 -28.83 22.03 -10.89
N ALA A 534 -27.83 21.65 -11.69
CA ALA A 534 -28.02 21.21 -13.07
C ALA A 534 -28.94 20.00 -13.23
N VAL A 535 -28.91 19.07 -12.26
CA VAL A 535 -29.85 17.93 -12.24
C VAL A 535 -31.30 18.42 -12.30
N LYS A 536 -31.66 19.52 -11.63
CA LYS A 536 -33.03 20.06 -11.61
C LYS A 536 -33.49 20.58 -12.97
N GLU A 537 -32.53 20.96 -13.82
CA GLU A 537 -32.74 21.51 -15.17
C GLU A 537 -32.65 20.44 -16.27
N MET A 538 -32.44 19.17 -15.92
CA MET A 538 -32.38 18.08 -16.91
C MET A 538 -33.73 17.90 -17.63
N PRO A 539 -33.73 17.37 -18.87
CA PRO A 539 -34.96 17.05 -19.58
C PRO A 539 -35.91 16.21 -18.72
N ARG A 540 -37.20 16.55 -18.77
CA ARG A 540 -38.22 15.95 -17.91
C ARG A 540 -38.28 14.43 -18.07
N GLU A 541 -38.04 13.92 -19.28
CA GLU A 541 -38.04 12.50 -19.60
C GLU A 541 -36.91 11.76 -18.86
N VAL A 542 -35.72 12.36 -18.81
CA VAL A 542 -34.55 11.83 -18.07
C VAL A 542 -34.85 11.85 -16.57
N LEU A 543 -35.37 12.97 -16.06
CA LEU A 543 -35.74 13.11 -14.65
C LEU A 543 -36.83 12.11 -14.23
N GLU A 544 -37.88 11.92 -15.04
CA GLU A 544 -38.96 10.98 -14.74
C GLU A 544 -38.45 9.53 -14.66
N GLU A 545 -37.44 9.16 -15.44
CA GLU A 545 -36.79 7.85 -15.35
C GLU A 545 -35.96 7.69 -14.07
N TYR A 546 -35.11 8.65 -13.74
CA TYR A 546 -34.36 8.63 -12.47
C TYR A 546 -35.29 8.68 -11.25
N TYR A 547 -36.35 9.49 -11.29
CA TYR A 547 -37.36 9.53 -10.23
C TYR A 547 -38.18 8.23 -10.18
N SER A 548 -38.41 7.55 -11.30
CA SER A 548 -39.03 6.22 -11.30
C SER A 548 -38.17 5.22 -10.53
N HIS A 549 -36.85 5.23 -10.76
CA HIS A 549 -35.91 4.43 -9.97
C HIS A 549 -35.86 4.87 -8.50
N GLN A 550 -35.82 6.17 -8.22
CA GLN A 550 -35.82 6.68 -6.85
C GLN A 550 -37.10 6.32 -6.08
N ARG A 551 -38.27 6.39 -6.73
CA ARG A 551 -39.55 5.97 -6.13
C ARG A 551 -39.54 4.48 -5.82
N LYS A 552 -39.02 3.65 -6.73
CA LYS A 552 -38.83 2.21 -6.51
C LYS A 552 -37.90 1.90 -5.33
N LEU A 553 -36.87 2.72 -5.12
CA LEU A 553 -35.98 2.62 -3.95
C LEU A 553 -36.66 3.11 -2.66
N GLY A 554 -37.42 4.22 -2.73
CA GLY A 554 -38.07 4.87 -1.59
C GLY A 554 -39.32 4.16 -1.07
N SER A 555 -40.12 3.53 -1.93
CA SER A 555 -41.29 2.73 -1.53
C SER A 555 -40.90 1.51 -0.70
N LEU A 556 -39.67 1.02 -0.85
CA LEU A 556 -39.13 -0.11 -0.09
C LEU A 556 -38.74 0.26 1.35
N GLY A 557 -38.28 1.49 1.59
CA GLY A 557 -38.01 1.97 2.95
C GLY A 557 -39.25 2.04 3.85
N LEU A 558 -40.45 2.06 3.26
CA LEU A 558 -41.74 2.07 3.95
C LEU A 558 -42.38 0.68 4.09
N LEU A 559 -42.03 -0.29 3.23
CA LEU A 559 -42.61 -1.65 3.22
C LEU A 559 -41.86 -2.64 4.13
N ILE A 560 -40.60 -2.36 4.51
CA ILE A 560 -39.77 -3.24 5.36
C ILE A 560 -40.27 -3.32 6.83
N LEU A 561 -41.35 -2.63 7.20
CA LEU A 561 -41.93 -2.65 8.56
C LEU A 561 -43.19 -3.51 8.73
N ALA A 562 -43.69 -4.19 7.69
CA ALA A 562 -44.94 -4.96 7.80
C ALA A 562 -45.01 -6.17 6.86
N ALA A 563 -44.62 -7.35 7.35
CA ALA A 563 -45.31 -8.63 7.11
C ALA A 563 -44.57 -9.80 7.78
N ALA A 564 -45.30 -10.62 8.55
CA ALA A 564 -44.91 -11.95 8.98
C ALA A 564 -46.11 -12.88 8.74
N ASP A 565 -45.92 -13.94 7.93
CA ASP A 565 -46.50 -15.28 8.14
C ASP A 565 -46.03 -16.27 7.04
N PRO A 566 -45.94 -17.59 7.32
CA PRO A 566 -45.16 -18.54 6.54
C PRO A 566 -46.01 -19.48 5.66
N LEU A 567 -45.47 -19.95 4.54
CA LEU A 567 -46.00 -21.12 3.81
C LEU A 567 -44.90 -22.05 3.26
N GLU A 568 -45.31 -23.32 3.18
CA GLU A 568 -44.61 -24.62 3.08
C GLU A 568 -43.73 -24.93 1.83
N PRO A 569 -42.94 -26.03 1.86
CA PRO A 569 -41.89 -26.31 0.88
C PRO A 569 -42.36 -27.20 -0.28
N MET A 570 -41.76 -27.01 -1.46
CA MET A 570 -41.86 -27.95 -2.58
C MET A 570 -40.48 -28.32 -3.14
N GLY A 571 -40.21 -29.64 -3.12
CA GLY A 571 -39.78 -30.39 -4.31
C GLY A 571 -38.33 -30.28 -4.78
N THR A 572 -37.53 -31.27 -4.38
CA THR A 572 -36.26 -31.72 -4.98
C THR A 572 -36.42 -32.23 -6.42
N GLU A 573 -35.44 -31.99 -7.30
CA GLU A 573 -34.67 -33.03 -8.03
C GLU A 573 -33.68 -32.49 -9.10
N CYS A 574 -32.59 -33.26 -9.28
CA CYS A 574 -31.57 -33.27 -10.34
C CYS A 574 -30.50 -32.14 -10.35
N GLY A 575 -29.20 -32.40 -10.49
CA GLY A 575 -28.50 -33.64 -10.84
C GLY A 575 -26.99 -33.38 -10.97
N VAL A 576 -26.25 -34.46 -10.79
CA VAL A 576 -24.79 -34.60 -10.65
C VAL A 576 -24.06 -34.41 -11.98
N HIS A 577 -22.89 -33.75 -11.99
CA HIS A 577 -21.71 -34.17 -12.78
C HIS A 577 -20.47 -33.32 -12.42
N MET A 578 -19.46 -33.92 -11.79
CA MET A 578 -18.03 -33.68 -12.08
C MET A 578 -17.15 -34.65 -11.27
N LEU A 579 -16.74 -35.73 -11.93
CA LEU A 579 -15.67 -36.63 -11.52
C LEU A 579 -14.92 -37.03 -12.79
N GLN A 580 -13.81 -36.35 -13.12
CA GLN A 580 -12.79 -36.90 -14.02
C GLN A 580 -11.50 -36.07 -14.08
N THR A 581 -10.67 -36.13 -13.03
CA THR A 581 -9.21 -35.95 -13.19
C THR A 581 -8.44 -36.65 -12.06
N GLN A 582 -8.47 -37.98 -12.02
CA GLN A 582 -7.46 -38.75 -11.29
C GLN A 582 -7.17 -40.05 -12.03
N ALA A 583 -6.09 -40.04 -12.80
CA ALA A 583 -5.32 -41.22 -13.12
C ALA A 583 -3.88 -40.80 -13.39
N PHE A 584 -2.95 -41.19 -12.50
CA PHE A 584 -1.61 -41.73 -12.76
C PHE A 584 -0.73 -41.57 -11.51
N GLY A 585 -0.25 -42.68 -10.95
CA GLY A 585 0.88 -42.65 -10.01
C GLY A 585 0.96 -43.83 -9.05
N LYS A 586 1.84 -44.79 -9.34
CA LYS A 586 2.20 -45.93 -8.48
C LYS A 586 2.81 -45.46 -7.15
N PRO A 587 2.55 -46.14 -6.00
CA PRO A 587 3.20 -45.84 -4.73
C PRO A 587 4.59 -46.47 -4.68
N GLY A 588 5.66 -45.67 -4.57
CA GLY A 588 7.00 -46.22 -4.29
C GLY A 588 8.19 -45.25 -4.36
N ALA A 589 8.10 -44.16 -5.11
CA ALA A 589 9.13 -43.11 -5.10
C ALA A 589 8.54 -41.85 -4.49
N ARG A 590 9.11 -41.39 -3.36
CA ARG A 590 8.80 -40.07 -2.80
C ARG A 590 9.11 -39.07 -3.91
N GLN A 591 8.09 -38.42 -4.48
CA GLN A 591 8.33 -37.43 -5.54
C GLN A 591 9.33 -36.40 -5.00
N PRO A 592 10.33 -35.99 -5.80
CA PRO A 592 11.24 -34.95 -5.40
C PRO A 592 10.40 -33.73 -5.02
N ARG A 593 10.60 -33.26 -3.77
CA ARG A 593 9.92 -32.07 -3.27
C ARG A 593 10.21 -30.91 -4.22
N ALA A 594 9.21 -30.09 -4.50
CA ALA A 594 9.43 -28.93 -5.35
C ALA A 594 10.53 -28.03 -4.72
N PRO A 595 11.42 -27.41 -5.52
CA PRO A 595 12.55 -26.65 -4.97
C PRO A 595 12.14 -25.57 -3.96
N TRP A 596 10.96 -24.95 -4.16
CA TRP A 596 10.40 -23.90 -3.30
C TRP A 596 9.78 -24.41 -1.98
N GLU A 597 9.70 -25.72 -1.78
CA GLU A 597 9.44 -26.29 -0.45
C GLU A 597 10.66 -26.19 0.46
N ALA A 598 11.86 -26.30 -0.13
CA ALA A 598 13.14 -26.29 0.58
C ALA A 598 13.73 -24.87 0.75
N ARG A 599 13.46 -23.97 -0.20
CA ARG A 599 14.04 -22.61 -0.24
C ARG A 599 13.00 -21.54 -0.53
N SER A 600 13.28 -20.33 -0.09
CA SER A 600 12.59 -19.13 -0.57
C SER A 600 13.41 -18.48 -1.67
N PHE A 601 12.76 -18.08 -2.75
CA PHE A 601 13.38 -17.44 -3.91
C PHE A 601 12.88 -16.02 -4.07
N ILE A 602 13.80 -15.10 -4.34
CA ILE A 602 13.49 -13.72 -4.70
C ILE A 602 14.16 -13.41 -6.03
N ALA A 603 13.37 -12.96 -7.01
CA ALA A 603 13.87 -12.14 -8.12
C ALA A 603 13.64 -10.67 -7.78
N ALA A 604 14.63 -9.82 -8.01
CA ALA A 604 14.47 -8.39 -7.82
C ALA A 604 14.98 -7.60 -9.03
N ALA A 605 14.39 -6.43 -9.22
CA ALA A 605 14.84 -5.44 -10.16
C ALA A 605 14.39 -4.05 -9.70
N TRP A 606 15.14 -3.05 -10.12
CA TRP A 606 14.82 -1.63 -9.90
C TRP A 606 14.49 -0.95 -11.21
N HIS A 607 13.93 0.26 -11.11
CA HIS A 607 13.36 0.94 -12.24
C HIS A 607 14.40 1.15 -13.32
N LYS A 608 14.09 0.72 -14.54
CA LYS A 608 15.00 0.72 -15.70
C LYS A 608 16.25 -0.16 -15.57
N SER A 609 16.32 -1.06 -14.59
CA SER A 609 17.38 -2.07 -14.52
C SER A 609 17.07 -3.39 -15.25
N GLY A 610 15.86 -3.55 -15.79
CA GLY A 610 15.41 -4.79 -16.44
C GLY A 610 14.26 -5.49 -15.72
N VAL A 611 13.30 -4.74 -15.15
CA VAL A 611 12.16 -5.28 -14.38
C VAL A 611 11.40 -6.36 -15.14
N TRP A 612 10.99 -6.08 -16.38
CA TRP A 612 10.26 -7.05 -17.20
C TRP A 612 11.06 -8.32 -17.47
N LEU A 613 12.36 -8.20 -17.72
CA LEU A 613 13.23 -9.33 -17.92
C LEU A 613 13.35 -10.19 -16.64
N ALA A 614 13.45 -9.57 -15.47
CA ALA A 614 13.49 -10.28 -14.19
C ALA A 614 12.17 -11.04 -13.91
N LEU A 615 11.02 -10.41 -14.19
CA LEU A 615 9.71 -11.02 -14.02
C LEU A 615 9.47 -12.17 -15.02
N ASP A 616 9.89 -12.01 -16.27
CA ASP A 616 9.77 -13.04 -17.30
C ASP A 616 10.67 -14.24 -16.98
N LEU A 617 11.93 -14.00 -16.59
CA LEU A 617 12.84 -15.06 -16.15
C LEU A 617 12.28 -15.83 -14.95
N LEU A 618 11.76 -15.12 -13.93
CA LEU A 618 11.17 -15.76 -12.76
C LEU A 618 9.97 -16.64 -13.15
N SER A 619 8.99 -16.05 -13.85
CA SER A 619 7.76 -16.75 -14.18
C SER A 619 8.02 -17.95 -15.11
N THR A 620 8.74 -17.76 -16.22
CA THR A 620 9.01 -18.82 -17.20
C THR A 620 9.78 -20.00 -16.59
N VAL A 621 10.82 -19.75 -15.80
CA VAL A 621 11.61 -20.79 -15.14
C VAL A 621 10.77 -21.57 -14.14
N PHE A 622 10.05 -20.89 -13.25
CA PHE A 622 9.30 -21.57 -12.19
C PHE A 622 8.05 -22.28 -12.72
N PHE A 623 7.34 -21.71 -13.70
CA PHE A 623 6.23 -22.40 -14.36
C PHE A 623 6.68 -23.64 -15.13
N ALA A 624 7.81 -23.59 -15.83
CA ALA A 624 8.37 -24.77 -16.52
C ALA A 624 8.79 -25.88 -15.53
N LEU A 625 9.10 -25.53 -14.28
CA LEU A 625 9.37 -26.45 -13.19
C LEU A 625 8.11 -26.90 -12.43
N GLY A 626 6.92 -26.42 -12.82
CA GLY A 626 5.64 -26.83 -12.27
C GLY A 626 5.11 -26.00 -11.10
N ALA A 627 5.64 -24.79 -10.86
CA ALA A 627 5.07 -23.87 -9.86
C ALA A 627 3.67 -23.44 -10.29
N GLY A 628 2.74 -23.37 -9.34
CA GLY A 628 1.42 -22.77 -9.57
C GLY A 628 1.42 -21.26 -9.33
N GLU A 629 0.35 -20.58 -9.72
CA GLU A 629 0.16 -19.14 -9.40
C GLU A 629 0.20 -18.88 -7.90
N SER A 630 -0.27 -19.82 -7.07
CA SER A 630 -0.20 -19.74 -5.60
C SER A 630 1.20 -19.90 -5.02
N ASP A 631 2.19 -20.33 -5.82
CA ASP A 631 3.58 -20.44 -5.37
C ASP A 631 4.39 -19.17 -5.66
N ILE A 632 3.86 -18.26 -6.49
CA ILE A 632 4.51 -17.03 -6.94
C ILE A 632 3.79 -15.81 -6.35
N GLY A 633 4.57 -14.86 -5.87
CA GLY A 633 4.09 -13.55 -5.42
C GLY A 633 4.81 -12.41 -6.11
N LEU A 634 4.12 -11.27 -6.22
CA LEU A 634 4.65 -10.02 -6.76
C LEU A 634 4.51 -8.95 -5.68
N ILE A 635 5.63 -8.33 -5.30
CA ILE A 635 5.70 -7.32 -4.25
C ILE A 635 6.23 -6.03 -4.85
N GLU A 636 5.32 -5.08 -5.09
CA GLU A 636 5.63 -3.72 -5.52
C GLU A 636 5.31 -2.78 -4.36
N GLU A 637 6.30 -2.08 -3.81
CA GLU A 637 6.08 -1.11 -2.71
C GLU A 637 6.79 0.22 -2.96
N PRO A 638 6.09 1.37 -2.84
CA PRO A 638 4.64 1.48 -2.66
C PRO A 638 3.92 0.90 -3.88
N SER A 639 2.75 0.27 -3.70
CA SER A 639 1.98 -0.31 -4.80
C SER A 639 1.71 0.75 -5.89
N TYR A 640 2.46 0.72 -6.99
CA TYR A 640 2.52 1.81 -7.98
C TYR A 640 1.20 2.00 -8.74
N PHE A 641 0.40 0.92 -8.82
CA PHE A 641 -0.78 0.85 -9.69
C PHE A 641 -2.06 0.39 -8.97
N GLY A 642 -2.09 0.39 -7.63
CA GLY A 642 -3.16 -0.29 -6.88
C GLY A 642 -3.13 -1.82 -6.99
N PHE A 643 -2.17 -2.37 -7.76
CA PHE A 643 -1.76 -3.76 -7.65
C PHE A 643 -1.14 -3.95 -6.28
N ARG A 644 -1.91 -4.57 -5.39
CA ARG A 644 -1.45 -4.95 -4.05
C ARG A 644 -0.31 -5.94 -4.20
N ALA A 645 0.57 -5.99 -3.21
CA ALA A 645 1.47 -7.11 -3.04
C ALA A 645 0.66 -8.41 -3.13
N GLN A 646 0.86 -9.17 -4.20
CA GLN A 646 0.13 -10.39 -4.49
C GLN A 646 0.88 -11.53 -3.82
N ASN A 647 0.13 -12.36 -3.10
CA ASN A 647 0.64 -13.59 -2.50
C ASN A 647 1.96 -13.37 -1.73
N VAL A 648 1.99 -12.40 -0.82
CA VAL A 648 3.20 -12.04 -0.04
C VAL A 648 3.80 -13.20 0.76
N ALA A 649 3.01 -14.26 0.99
CA ALA A 649 3.45 -15.45 1.70
C ALA A 649 4.13 -16.50 0.80
N ALA A 650 4.07 -16.30 -0.53
CA ALA A 650 4.63 -17.19 -1.54
C ALA A 650 6.12 -17.50 -1.27
N PRO A 651 6.56 -18.74 -1.50
CA PRO A 651 7.98 -19.07 -1.42
C PRO A 651 8.79 -18.43 -2.56
N ILE A 652 8.17 -18.18 -3.72
CA ILE A 652 8.80 -17.54 -4.88
C ILE A 652 8.23 -16.13 -4.99
N ARG A 653 9.08 -15.10 -4.93
CA ARG A 653 8.62 -13.71 -4.96
C ARG A 653 9.42 -12.86 -5.92
N SER A 654 8.76 -11.87 -6.50
CA SER A 654 9.38 -10.79 -7.25
C SER A 654 9.27 -9.48 -6.49
N PHE A 655 10.35 -8.71 -6.47
CA PHE A 655 10.41 -7.37 -5.87
C PHE A 655 10.74 -6.36 -6.95
N VAL A 656 9.91 -5.34 -7.08
CA VAL A 656 10.10 -4.24 -8.04
C VAL A 656 10.28 -2.95 -7.24
N ASP A 657 11.42 -2.28 -7.46
CA ASP A 657 11.79 -0.96 -6.93
C ASP A 657 11.94 -0.82 -5.41
N ASN A 658 11.69 -1.88 -4.65
CA ASN A 658 11.50 -1.80 -3.21
C ASN A 658 12.46 -2.67 -2.38
N LEU A 659 13.27 -3.51 -3.02
CA LEU A 659 14.22 -4.34 -2.30
C LEU A 659 15.43 -3.50 -1.84
N GLY A 660 15.35 -2.96 -0.63
CA GLY A 660 16.47 -2.40 0.12
C GLY A 660 17.07 -3.37 1.13
N LEU A 661 18.17 -2.97 1.79
CA LEU A 661 18.87 -3.81 2.78
C LEU A 661 17.97 -4.21 3.96
N GLU A 662 17.14 -3.31 4.46
CA GLU A 662 16.21 -3.60 5.57
C GLU A 662 15.19 -4.69 5.17
N LEU A 663 14.61 -4.57 3.97
CA LEU A 663 13.63 -5.53 3.48
C LEU A 663 14.29 -6.90 3.21
N LEU A 664 15.49 -6.91 2.65
CA LEU A 664 16.30 -8.12 2.51
C LEU A 664 16.55 -8.82 3.87
N GLN A 665 16.84 -8.06 4.94
CA GLN A 665 17.00 -8.62 6.28
C GLN A 665 15.69 -9.19 6.84
N LYS A 666 14.56 -8.52 6.61
CA LYS A 666 13.23 -9.06 6.96
C LYS A 666 12.95 -10.37 6.23
N GLU A 667 13.34 -10.46 4.97
CA GLU A 667 13.16 -11.67 4.16
C GLU A 667 14.03 -12.84 4.62
N ARG A 668 15.28 -12.56 5.00
CA ARG A 668 16.15 -13.55 5.64
C ARG A 668 15.54 -14.07 6.94
N ALA A 669 15.03 -13.18 7.79
CA ALA A 669 14.38 -13.56 9.04
C ALA A 669 13.09 -14.36 8.80
N SER A 670 12.30 -14.01 7.78
CA SER A 670 11.08 -14.73 7.36
C SER A 670 11.40 -16.15 6.88
N ALA A 671 12.41 -16.29 6.01
CA ALA A 671 12.88 -17.60 5.54
C ALA A 671 13.40 -18.47 6.68
N ALA A 672 14.21 -17.90 7.59
CA ALA A 672 14.72 -18.60 8.77
C ALA A 672 13.60 -19.13 9.69
N LYS A 673 12.55 -18.32 9.94
CA LYS A 673 11.37 -18.75 10.72
C LYS A 673 10.64 -19.94 10.09
N LYS A 674 10.69 -20.07 8.76
CA LYS A 674 10.11 -21.18 8.01
C LYS A 674 11.08 -22.36 7.83
N ALA A 675 12.27 -22.32 8.46
CA ALA A 675 13.35 -23.28 8.28
C ALA A 675 13.77 -23.46 6.79
N ARG A 676 13.73 -22.36 6.02
CA ARG A 676 14.13 -22.32 4.61
C ARG A 676 15.37 -21.44 4.44
N SER A 677 16.26 -21.81 3.52
CA SER A 677 17.30 -20.90 3.05
C SER A 677 16.70 -19.89 2.06
N LEU A 678 17.22 -18.66 2.05
CA LEU A 678 16.86 -17.64 1.07
C LEU A 678 17.84 -17.65 -0.11
N ARG A 679 17.35 -17.42 -1.32
CA ARG A 679 18.15 -17.11 -2.52
C ARG A 679 17.58 -15.88 -3.20
N VAL A 680 18.37 -14.83 -3.31
CA VAL A 680 17.99 -13.57 -3.95
C VAL A 680 18.83 -13.40 -5.20
N ALA A 681 18.20 -13.34 -6.36
CA ALA A 681 18.86 -12.90 -7.58
C ALA A 681 18.24 -11.58 -8.02
N ALA A 682 19.05 -10.61 -8.41
CA ALA A 682 18.53 -9.37 -8.95
C ALA A 682 19.28 -8.95 -10.20
N ILE A 683 18.56 -8.35 -11.14
CA ILE A 683 19.18 -7.73 -12.31
C ILE A 683 19.69 -6.35 -11.89
N VAL A 684 20.98 -6.12 -12.12
CA VAL A 684 21.64 -4.83 -11.96
C VAL A 684 21.96 -4.27 -13.32
N ARG A 685 21.85 -2.95 -13.45
CA ARG A 685 22.22 -2.20 -14.66
C ARG A 685 23.14 -1.06 -14.28
N ASN A 686 23.97 -0.61 -15.20
CA ASN A 686 24.74 0.61 -15.02
C ASN A 686 23.82 1.77 -14.58
N PRO A 687 24.02 2.37 -13.38
CA PRO A 687 23.17 3.43 -12.86
C PRO A 687 22.98 4.62 -13.81
N LEU A 688 24.01 5.00 -14.57
CA LEU A 688 23.92 6.11 -15.53
C LEU A 688 23.09 5.75 -16.76
N ASP A 689 23.11 4.49 -17.20
CA ASP A 689 22.23 4.01 -18.27
C ASP A 689 20.78 3.89 -17.80
N MET A 690 20.55 3.59 -16.52
CA MET A 690 19.21 3.67 -15.92
C MET A 690 18.66 5.10 -15.97
N VAL A 691 19.49 6.11 -15.68
CA VAL A 691 19.10 7.53 -15.78
C VAL A 691 18.75 7.89 -17.21
N ALA A 692 19.62 7.57 -18.18
CA ALA A 692 19.38 7.89 -19.59
C ALA A 692 18.11 7.22 -20.12
N SER A 693 17.94 5.92 -19.84
CA SER A 693 16.75 5.15 -20.24
C SER A 693 15.48 5.66 -19.59
N GLY A 694 15.53 5.96 -18.29
CA GLY A 694 14.38 6.47 -17.57
C GLY A 694 13.97 7.88 -18.00
N TYR A 695 14.94 8.78 -18.21
CA TYR A 695 14.66 10.10 -18.77
C TYR A 695 13.93 9.97 -20.12
N CYS A 696 14.50 9.23 -21.08
CA CYS A 696 13.91 9.10 -22.41
C CYS A 696 12.50 8.52 -22.40
N TYR A 697 12.32 7.46 -21.61
CA TYR A 697 11.03 6.81 -21.49
C TYR A 697 9.96 7.74 -20.91
N HIS A 698 10.24 8.43 -19.80
CA HIS A 698 9.26 9.30 -19.16
C HIS A 698 9.10 10.65 -19.88
N HIS A 699 10.15 11.17 -20.51
CA HIS A 699 10.07 12.38 -21.32
C HIS A 699 9.16 12.21 -22.54
N ALA A 700 9.06 11.00 -23.10
CA ALA A 700 8.09 10.65 -24.14
C ALA A 700 6.63 10.57 -23.65
N GLY A 701 6.39 10.74 -22.34
CA GLY A 701 5.06 10.66 -21.74
C GLY A 701 4.60 9.24 -21.41
N ASN A 702 5.51 8.27 -21.42
CA ASN A 702 5.21 6.90 -21.01
C ASN A 702 5.11 6.79 -19.48
N GLU A 703 4.25 5.89 -19.03
CA GLU A 703 4.01 5.57 -17.61
C GLU A 703 3.57 6.79 -16.79
N LYS A 704 2.42 7.37 -17.18
CA LYS A 704 1.86 8.60 -16.62
C LYS A 704 1.61 8.58 -15.12
N LEU A 705 1.53 7.39 -14.53
CA LEU A 705 1.21 7.15 -13.12
C LEU A 705 2.43 6.71 -12.29
N ASN A 706 3.65 6.77 -12.83
CA ASN A 706 4.83 6.34 -12.08
C ASN A 706 5.01 7.20 -10.80
N VAL A 707 5.06 6.54 -9.64
CA VAL A 707 5.06 7.23 -8.34
C VAL A 707 6.40 7.88 -7.98
N MET A 708 7.49 7.63 -8.71
CA MET A 708 8.67 8.51 -8.63
C MET A 708 8.33 9.95 -9.04
N PHE A 709 7.21 10.14 -9.74
CA PHE A 709 6.61 11.43 -10.06
C PHE A 709 5.29 11.71 -9.30
N ALA A 710 4.88 10.84 -8.37
CA ALA A 710 3.69 11.08 -7.56
C ALA A 710 3.88 12.32 -6.68
N GLY A 711 2.91 13.23 -6.75
CA GLY A 711 2.76 14.34 -5.80
C GLY A 711 3.12 15.75 -6.28
N GLN A 712 3.62 15.99 -7.51
CA GLN A 712 4.11 17.35 -7.88
C GLN A 712 3.98 17.78 -9.36
N ASN A 713 3.06 17.23 -10.17
CA ASN A 713 3.06 17.50 -11.63
C ASN A 713 4.44 17.23 -12.29
N ALA A 714 5.26 16.36 -11.69
CA ALA A 714 6.67 16.22 -12.03
C ALA A 714 6.88 15.59 -13.41
N LEU A 715 5.97 14.73 -13.85
CA LEU A 715 6.02 14.14 -15.18
C LEU A 715 5.67 15.16 -16.29
N PRO A 716 4.55 15.93 -16.22
CA PRO A 716 4.33 17.05 -17.14
C PRO A 716 5.51 18.02 -17.19
N VAL A 717 6.14 18.30 -16.05
CA VAL A 717 7.34 19.14 -16.00
C VAL A 717 8.50 18.47 -16.75
N LEU A 718 8.80 17.20 -16.48
CA LEU A 718 9.87 16.45 -17.16
C LEU A 718 9.69 16.41 -18.69
N MET A 719 8.46 16.25 -19.17
CA MET A 719 8.13 16.23 -20.59
C MET A 719 8.39 17.58 -21.30
N THR A 720 8.46 18.67 -20.55
CA THR A 720 8.74 20.01 -21.08
C THR A 720 10.19 20.47 -20.90
N MET A 721 10.99 19.72 -20.15
CA MET A 721 12.41 20.01 -19.94
C MET A 721 13.25 19.61 -21.15
N ASP A 722 14.23 20.43 -21.50
CA ASP A 722 15.27 20.03 -22.45
C ASP A 722 16.09 18.84 -21.92
N PRO A 723 16.80 18.09 -22.77
CA PRO A 723 17.53 16.90 -22.34
C PRO A 723 18.55 17.11 -21.23
N PHE A 724 19.19 18.28 -21.13
CA PHE A 724 20.19 18.54 -20.09
C PHE A 724 19.51 18.69 -18.73
N ASN A 725 18.50 19.56 -18.64
CA ASN A 725 17.77 19.78 -17.40
C ASN A 725 16.91 18.57 -17.01
N GLY A 726 16.28 17.92 -17.99
CA GLY A 726 15.42 16.76 -17.79
C GLY A 726 16.19 15.54 -17.29
N THR A 727 17.37 15.26 -17.88
CA THR A 727 18.23 14.15 -17.43
C THR A 727 18.70 14.38 -15.99
N ALA A 728 19.17 15.59 -15.66
CA ALA A 728 19.60 15.91 -14.29
C ALA A 728 18.44 15.86 -13.28
N PHE A 729 17.25 16.33 -13.69
CA PHE A 729 16.03 16.27 -12.88
C PHE A 729 15.62 14.82 -12.58
N TYR A 730 15.68 13.97 -13.59
CA TYR A 730 15.38 12.55 -13.45
C TYR A 730 16.41 11.83 -12.59
N ALA A 731 17.70 12.08 -12.81
CA ALA A 731 18.80 11.49 -12.04
C ALA A 731 18.63 11.70 -10.53
N LYS A 732 18.25 12.90 -10.10
CA LYS A 732 18.01 13.19 -8.67
C LYS A 732 16.87 12.38 -8.07
N ARG A 733 15.83 12.08 -8.86
CA ARG A 733 14.66 11.29 -8.42
C ARG A 733 14.92 9.79 -8.43
N LEU A 734 15.73 9.31 -9.36
CA LEU A 734 16.11 7.90 -9.43
C LEU A 734 17.13 7.49 -8.35
N LEU A 735 17.89 8.46 -7.83
CA LEU A 735 19.00 8.23 -6.91
C LEU A 735 18.66 7.39 -5.65
N PRO A 736 17.51 7.57 -4.97
CA PRO A 736 17.11 6.69 -3.86
C PRO A 736 16.99 5.21 -4.27
N LEU A 737 16.47 4.92 -5.48
CA LEU A 737 16.39 3.55 -5.99
C LEU A 737 17.79 2.98 -6.26
N VAL A 738 18.69 3.80 -6.83
CA VAL A 738 20.09 3.41 -7.08
C VAL A 738 20.84 3.12 -5.78
N ARG A 739 20.59 3.92 -4.73
CA ARG A 739 21.14 3.66 -3.38
C ARG A 739 20.68 2.31 -2.87
N MET A 740 19.37 2.05 -2.84
CA MET A 740 18.81 0.77 -2.39
C MET A 740 19.39 -0.42 -3.16
N MET A 741 19.44 -0.32 -4.50
CA MET A 741 20.06 -1.34 -5.34
C MET A 741 21.51 -1.60 -4.94
N SER A 742 22.32 -0.55 -4.83
CA SER A 742 23.74 -0.71 -4.51
C SER A 742 23.99 -1.26 -3.11
N GLU A 743 23.16 -0.91 -2.13
CA GLU A 743 23.28 -1.38 -0.74
C GLU A 743 23.03 -2.89 -0.62
N VAL A 744 22.11 -3.44 -1.43
CA VAL A 744 21.86 -4.89 -1.48
C VAL A 744 23.12 -5.65 -1.92
N PHE A 745 23.91 -5.08 -2.83
CA PHE A 745 25.08 -5.74 -3.42
C PHE A 745 26.42 -5.35 -2.81
N GLU A 746 26.49 -4.24 -2.08
CA GLU A 746 27.70 -3.85 -1.33
C GLU A 746 28.05 -4.90 -0.26
N HIS A 747 27.06 -5.67 0.19
CA HIS A 747 27.23 -6.78 1.11
C HIS A 747 26.97 -8.10 0.38
N GLN A 748 27.83 -8.44 -0.61
CA GLN A 748 27.77 -9.69 -1.39
C GLN A 748 27.76 -10.92 -0.46
N ALA A 749 26.58 -11.26 0.02
CA ALA A 749 26.33 -12.42 0.83
C ALA A 749 26.11 -13.63 -0.08
N LYS A 750 26.40 -14.82 0.43
CA LYS A 750 26.27 -16.07 -0.34
C LYS A 750 24.85 -16.37 -0.81
N ASP A 751 23.86 -15.64 -0.28
CA ASP A 751 22.44 -15.73 -0.63
C ASP A 751 21.98 -14.63 -1.58
N VAL A 752 22.88 -13.82 -2.14
CA VAL A 752 22.57 -12.77 -3.12
C VAL A 752 23.41 -12.92 -4.40
N LEU A 753 22.76 -12.91 -5.56
CA LEU A 753 23.39 -12.94 -6.89
C LEU A 753 22.99 -11.68 -7.68
N ALA A 754 23.98 -11.00 -8.25
CA ALA A 754 23.77 -9.94 -9.23
C ALA A 754 23.85 -10.51 -10.65
N LEU A 755 22.83 -10.26 -11.47
CA LEU A 755 22.84 -10.53 -12.91
C LEU A 755 23.05 -9.21 -13.66
N SER A 756 23.95 -9.18 -14.64
CA SER A 756 24.18 -7.95 -15.42
C SER A 756 23.12 -7.83 -16.52
N PHE A 757 22.37 -6.73 -16.51
CA PHE A 757 21.43 -6.38 -17.58
C PHE A 757 22.12 -6.34 -18.94
N GLU A 758 23.30 -5.73 -19.01
CA GLU A 758 24.08 -5.59 -20.23
C GLU A 758 24.46 -6.96 -20.79
N ARG A 759 24.90 -7.90 -19.94
CA ARG A 759 25.21 -9.26 -20.39
C ARG A 759 23.97 -10.04 -20.81
N LEU A 760 22.86 -9.91 -20.10
CA LEU A 760 21.61 -10.56 -20.47
C LEU A 760 21.08 -10.04 -21.83
N THR A 761 21.36 -8.79 -22.18
CA THR A 761 20.85 -8.15 -23.41
C THR A 761 21.92 -7.98 -24.50
N GLU A 762 23.15 -8.44 -24.30
CA GLU A 762 24.24 -8.31 -25.28
C GLU A 762 24.10 -9.31 -26.43
N SER A 763 23.85 -10.58 -26.11
CA SER A 763 23.70 -11.65 -27.08
C SER A 763 23.04 -12.87 -26.44
N SER A 764 22.51 -13.77 -27.27
CA SER A 764 21.93 -15.04 -26.81
C SER A 764 22.91 -15.96 -26.10
N GLU A 765 24.20 -15.89 -26.43
CA GLU A 765 25.24 -16.67 -25.74
C GLU A 765 25.51 -16.12 -24.35
N SER A 766 25.65 -14.79 -24.23
CA SER A 766 25.83 -14.12 -22.94
C SER A 766 24.59 -14.26 -22.04
N PHE A 767 23.39 -14.23 -22.63
CA PHE A 767 22.14 -14.55 -21.95
C PHE A 767 22.18 -15.96 -21.34
N ASP A 768 22.49 -16.99 -22.13
CA ASP A 768 22.58 -18.37 -21.65
C ASP A 768 23.61 -18.52 -20.51
N GLN A 769 24.72 -17.80 -20.58
CA GLN A 769 25.75 -17.81 -19.53
C GLN A 769 25.25 -17.18 -18.22
N GLU A 770 24.57 -16.03 -18.28
CA GLU A 770 24.02 -15.36 -17.08
C GLU A 770 22.84 -16.15 -16.49
N VAL A 771 21.96 -16.70 -17.33
CA VAL A 771 20.87 -17.59 -16.87
C VAL A 771 21.43 -18.89 -16.30
N GLY A 772 22.50 -19.44 -16.88
CA GLY A 772 23.21 -20.59 -16.30
C GLY A 772 23.65 -20.33 -14.86
N LYS A 773 24.27 -19.18 -14.60
CA LYS A 773 24.66 -18.75 -13.24
C LYS A 773 23.44 -18.60 -12.33
N LEU A 774 22.35 -18.03 -12.84
CA LEU A 774 21.09 -17.89 -12.10
C LEU A 774 20.55 -19.24 -11.63
N LEU A 775 20.45 -20.21 -12.55
CA LEU A 775 19.93 -21.54 -12.26
C LEU A 775 20.83 -22.28 -11.26
N ASP A 776 22.14 -22.21 -11.44
CA ASP A 776 23.10 -22.84 -10.54
C ASP A 776 23.04 -22.21 -9.13
N PHE A 777 22.84 -20.91 -9.02
CA PHE A 777 22.73 -20.21 -7.75
C PHE A 777 21.40 -20.46 -7.02
N TRP A 778 20.27 -20.37 -7.73
CA TRP A 778 18.96 -20.61 -7.13
C TRP A 778 18.86 -22.06 -6.66
N PHE A 779 19.12 -22.99 -7.56
CA PHE A 779 18.78 -24.37 -7.32
C PHE A 779 19.93 -25.20 -6.78
N GLU A 780 21.19 -24.85 -7.06
CA GLU A 780 22.36 -25.68 -6.74
C GLU A 780 22.13 -27.13 -7.20
N ASP A 781 21.96 -28.07 -6.26
CA ASP A 781 21.74 -29.49 -6.49
C ASP A 781 20.25 -29.90 -6.49
N LEU A 782 19.31 -28.94 -6.35
CA LEU A 782 17.88 -29.21 -6.27
C LEU A 782 17.22 -29.61 -7.60
N LEU A 783 17.86 -29.34 -8.74
CA LEU A 783 17.35 -29.73 -10.06
C LEU A 783 18.09 -30.95 -10.59
N ALA A 784 17.32 -31.94 -11.04
CA ALA A 784 17.86 -32.98 -11.90
C ALA A 784 18.40 -32.39 -13.21
N PRO A 785 19.38 -33.00 -13.88
CA PRO A 785 19.94 -32.48 -15.14
C PRO A 785 18.89 -32.15 -16.20
N ASP A 786 17.85 -32.98 -16.35
CA ASP A 786 16.75 -32.74 -17.28
C ASP A 786 15.88 -31.54 -16.87
N GLN A 787 15.62 -31.35 -15.58
CA GLN A 787 14.87 -30.19 -15.09
C GLN A 787 15.66 -28.89 -15.27
N ARG A 788 16.99 -28.93 -15.04
CA ARG A 788 17.86 -27.79 -15.31
C ARG A 788 17.85 -27.42 -16.80
N ARG A 789 17.85 -28.43 -17.69
CA ARG A 789 17.73 -28.21 -19.14
C ARG A 789 16.39 -27.59 -19.51
N ILE A 790 15.28 -28.10 -18.97
CA ILE A 790 13.93 -27.54 -19.18
C ILE A 790 13.86 -26.08 -18.69
N ALA A 791 14.41 -25.79 -17.51
CA ALA A 791 14.44 -24.44 -16.96
C ALA A 791 15.24 -23.47 -17.86
N LEU A 792 16.38 -23.90 -18.39
CA LEU A 792 17.19 -23.11 -19.32
C LEU A 792 16.47 -22.88 -20.66
N GLU A 793 15.88 -23.93 -21.24
CA GLU A 793 15.08 -23.84 -22.47
C GLU A 793 13.87 -22.90 -22.29
N ALA A 794 13.22 -22.92 -21.14
CA ALA A 794 12.11 -22.02 -20.82
C ALA A 794 12.59 -20.56 -20.67
N ALA A 795 13.71 -20.34 -19.96
CA ALA A 795 14.29 -19.02 -19.78
C ALA A 795 14.69 -18.36 -21.10
N GLN A 796 15.11 -19.14 -22.12
CA GLN A 796 15.39 -18.62 -23.47
C GLN A 796 14.17 -17.97 -24.15
N GLY A 797 12.95 -18.20 -23.63
CA GLY A 797 11.76 -17.45 -24.03
C GLY A 797 11.81 -15.96 -23.67
N ALA A 798 12.66 -15.57 -22.70
CA ALA A 798 12.88 -14.19 -22.31
C ALA A 798 14.07 -13.52 -23.04
N ASP A 799 14.82 -14.27 -23.87
CA ASP A 799 15.96 -13.74 -24.64
C ASP A 799 15.46 -12.88 -25.81
N GLU A 800 15.67 -11.56 -25.72
CA GLU A 800 15.25 -10.59 -26.74
C GLU A 800 15.95 -10.83 -28.10
N HIS A 801 17.16 -11.39 -28.12
CA HIS A 801 17.87 -11.66 -29.38
C HIS A 801 17.26 -12.83 -30.14
N ARG A 802 16.92 -13.92 -29.44
CA ARG A 802 16.22 -15.08 -30.04
C ARG A 802 14.81 -14.71 -30.49
N ASN A 803 14.14 -13.85 -29.72
CA ASN A 803 12.74 -13.51 -29.94
C ASN A 803 12.53 -12.23 -30.75
N SER A 804 13.60 -11.57 -31.24
CA SER A 804 13.53 -10.44 -32.18
C SER A 804 12.74 -10.75 -33.47
N GLN A 805 12.68 -12.03 -33.85
CA GLN A 805 11.87 -12.51 -34.98
C GLN A 805 10.37 -12.56 -34.65
N ARG A 806 9.98 -12.66 -33.37
CA ARG A 806 8.58 -12.68 -32.92
C ARG A 806 7.94 -11.30 -33.11
N GLU A 807 8.72 -10.22 -32.94
CA GLU A 807 8.28 -8.85 -33.19
C GLU A 807 8.15 -8.53 -34.69
N ASN A 808 8.91 -9.22 -35.54
CA ASN A 808 8.86 -9.07 -36.99
C ASN A 808 7.98 -10.12 -37.70
N ALA A 809 7.39 -11.06 -36.95
CA ALA A 809 6.44 -12.00 -37.51
C ALA A 809 5.22 -11.19 -37.99
N PRO A 810 4.79 -11.34 -39.27
CA PRO A 810 3.63 -10.62 -39.78
C PRO A 810 2.46 -10.83 -38.84
N ASP A 811 1.95 -9.70 -38.31
CA ASP A 811 0.95 -9.61 -37.26
C ASP A 811 -0.04 -10.79 -37.32
N PRO A 812 0.05 -11.78 -36.42
CA PRO A 812 -0.94 -12.84 -36.31
C PRO A 812 -2.15 -12.26 -35.56
N ALA A 813 -2.67 -11.13 -36.04
CA ALA A 813 -3.80 -10.41 -35.48
C ALA A 813 -5.06 -11.29 -35.35
N GLU A 814 -5.08 -12.40 -36.08
CA GLU A 814 -6.14 -13.40 -36.09
C GLU A 814 -6.02 -14.47 -34.99
N LYS A 815 -4.87 -14.62 -34.32
CA LYS A 815 -4.64 -15.71 -33.33
C LYS A 815 -4.07 -15.28 -31.99
N MET A 816 -3.48 -14.10 -31.84
CA MET A 816 -3.09 -13.61 -30.52
C MET A 816 -4.36 -13.28 -29.70
N THR A 817 -4.37 -13.73 -28.46
CA THR A 817 -5.42 -13.30 -27.54
C THR A 817 -5.31 -11.79 -27.32
N HIS A 818 -6.41 -11.15 -26.92
CA HIS A 818 -6.37 -9.72 -26.56
C HIS A 818 -5.31 -9.43 -25.47
N GLN A 819 -5.01 -10.42 -24.62
CA GLN A 819 -3.99 -10.34 -23.58
C GLN A 819 -2.58 -10.31 -24.16
N ASP A 820 -2.26 -11.19 -25.11
CA ASP A 820 -0.97 -11.21 -25.78
C ASP A 820 -0.69 -9.89 -26.52
N ARG A 821 -1.74 -9.27 -27.11
CA ARG A 821 -1.59 -8.01 -27.84
C ARG A 821 -1.29 -6.83 -26.92
N ASN A 822 -2.02 -6.71 -25.80
CA ASN A 822 -1.74 -5.68 -24.81
C ASN A 822 -0.33 -5.84 -24.22
N TYR A 823 0.06 -7.09 -23.91
CA TYR A 823 1.38 -7.38 -23.36
C TYR A 823 2.51 -7.11 -24.37
N ALA A 824 2.27 -7.38 -25.67
CA ALA A 824 3.21 -7.05 -26.74
C ALA A 824 3.31 -5.53 -26.98
N GLU A 825 2.19 -4.80 -26.98
CA GLU A 825 2.19 -3.33 -27.08
C GLU A 825 2.89 -2.68 -25.88
N ASP A 826 2.67 -3.21 -24.67
CA ASP A 826 3.40 -2.75 -23.48
C ASP A 826 4.90 -3.05 -23.63
N ARG A 827 5.31 -4.28 -23.99
CA ARG A 827 6.73 -4.60 -24.20
C ARG A 827 7.40 -3.68 -25.23
N GLN A 828 6.75 -3.43 -26.37
CA GLN A 828 7.28 -2.54 -27.40
C GLN A 828 7.44 -1.09 -26.91
N ASN A 829 6.55 -0.63 -26.02
CA ASN A 829 6.62 0.73 -25.50
C ASN A 829 7.67 0.93 -24.40
N HIS A 830 8.28 -0.12 -23.86
CA HIS A 830 9.32 -0.02 -22.82
C HIS A 830 10.74 0.21 -23.35
N GLY A 831 10.94 0.11 -24.67
CA GLY A 831 12.15 0.54 -25.35
C GLY A 831 12.35 2.06 -25.26
N SER A 832 13.59 2.52 -25.17
CA SER A 832 13.93 3.94 -25.27
C SER A 832 14.44 4.25 -26.66
N ASP A 833 13.99 5.37 -27.25
CA ASP A 833 14.48 5.84 -28.54
C ASP A 833 16.04 5.95 -28.52
N PRO A 834 16.76 5.27 -29.42
CA PRO A 834 18.23 5.24 -29.40
C PRO A 834 18.86 6.62 -29.52
N GLU A 835 18.24 7.52 -30.28
CA GLU A 835 18.72 8.90 -30.44
C GLU A 835 18.54 9.70 -29.15
N CYS A 836 17.39 9.56 -28.48
CA CYS A 836 17.19 10.12 -27.15
C CYS A 836 18.22 9.57 -26.16
N ILE A 837 18.50 8.27 -26.12
CA ILE A 837 19.51 7.67 -25.23
C ILE A 837 20.88 8.31 -25.47
N ARG A 838 21.27 8.48 -26.74
CA ARG A 838 22.52 9.12 -27.11
C ARG A 838 22.58 10.56 -26.58
N ILE A 839 21.51 11.34 -26.75
CA ILE A 839 21.42 12.71 -26.26
C ILE A 839 21.44 12.76 -24.73
N ALA A 840 20.69 11.88 -24.06
CA ALA A 840 20.65 11.78 -22.61
C ALA A 840 22.03 11.44 -22.03
N ARG A 841 22.79 10.54 -22.67
CA ARG A 841 24.17 10.23 -22.29
C ARG A 841 25.12 11.42 -22.42
N GLU A 842 24.96 12.25 -23.45
CA GLU A 842 25.71 13.51 -23.53
C GLU A 842 25.29 14.50 -22.42
N ALA A 843 23.99 14.57 -22.11
CA ALA A 843 23.47 15.38 -21.02
C ALA A 843 24.01 14.96 -19.63
N LEU A 844 24.25 13.66 -19.42
CA LEU A 844 24.85 13.16 -18.17
C LEU A 844 26.19 13.85 -17.87
N LYS A 845 27.02 14.12 -18.90
CA LYS A 845 28.34 14.75 -18.74
C LYS A 845 28.27 16.18 -18.19
N ALA A 846 27.12 16.83 -18.33
CA ALA A 846 26.85 18.19 -17.88
C ALA A 846 26.07 18.25 -16.55
N MET A 847 25.76 17.10 -15.94
CA MET A 847 25.10 17.07 -14.63
C MET A 847 25.98 17.71 -13.53
N PRO A 848 25.37 18.23 -12.45
CA PRO A 848 26.12 18.71 -11.29
C PRO A 848 27.08 17.64 -10.78
N ARG A 849 28.32 18.04 -10.49
CA ARG A 849 29.40 17.13 -10.13
C ARG A 849 29.08 16.32 -8.87
N GLU A 850 28.37 16.92 -7.92
CA GLU A 850 27.95 16.26 -6.69
C GLU A 850 27.02 15.07 -6.96
N VAL A 851 26.11 15.21 -7.95
CA VAL A 851 25.20 14.13 -8.35
C VAL A 851 25.98 13.05 -9.11
N LEU A 852 26.85 13.44 -10.05
CA LEU A 852 27.69 12.49 -10.80
C LEU A 852 28.61 11.67 -9.89
N ASP A 853 29.28 12.31 -8.94
CA ASP A 853 30.19 11.64 -8.00
C ASP A 853 29.46 10.58 -7.17
N GLU A 854 28.18 10.82 -6.86
CA GLU A 854 27.34 9.86 -6.17
C GLU A 854 26.98 8.66 -7.06
N TYR A 855 26.56 8.89 -8.31
CA TYR A 855 26.34 7.83 -9.29
C TYR A 855 27.61 7.00 -9.56
N TYR A 856 28.77 7.65 -9.66
CA TYR A 856 30.07 6.99 -9.78
C TYR A 856 30.41 6.13 -8.55
N SER A 857 30.00 6.56 -7.36
CA SER A 857 30.11 5.74 -6.14
C SER A 857 29.30 4.45 -6.26
N HIS A 858 28.05 4.56 -6.72
CA HIS A 858 27.18 3.40 -6.91
C HIS A 858 27.63 2.48 -8.04
N GLN A 859 28.17 3.01 -9.15
CA GLN A 859 28.82 2.22 -10.20
C GLN A 859 29.95 1.35 -9.62
N ARG A 860 30.84 1.93 -8.80
CA ARG A 860 31.93 1.18 -8.15
C ARG A 860 31.40 0.06 -7.26
N LYS A 861 30.39 0.35 -6.44
CA LYS A 861 29.76 -0.66 -5.55
C LYS A 861 29.17 -1.83 -6.32
N LEU A 862 28.66 -1.57 -7.52
CA LEU A 862 28.07 -2.57 -8.42
C LEU A 862 29.08 -3.22 -9.37
N GLY A 863 30.36 -2.83 -9.32
CA GLY A 863 31.42 -3.38 -10.17
C GLY A 863 31.44 -2.85 -11.61
N TYR A 864 30.74 -1.74 -11.90
CA TYR A 864 30.83 -1.07 -13.21
C TYR A 864 32.08 -0.20 -13.31
N PRO A 865 32.69 -0.08 -14.51
CA PRO A 865 33.76 0.88 -14.74
C PRO A 865 33.22 2.30 -14.57
N VAL A 866 34.05 3.16 -13.96
CA VAL A 866 33.80 4.61 -13.84
C VAL A 866 34.60 5.32 -14.91
N GLY A 867 33.95 6.10 -15.78
CA GLY A 867 34.62 6.81 -16.87
C GLY A 867 33.66 7.56 -17.77
#